data_AF-A0A2V8RQQ2-F1
#
_entry.id   AF-A0A2V8RQQ2-F1
#
_cell.length_a   1.000
_cell.length_b   1.000
_cell.length_c   1.000
_cell.angle_alpha   90.00
_cell.angle_beta   90.00
_cell.angle_gamma   90.00
#
_symmetry.space_group_name_H-M   'P 1'
#
loop_
_entity.id
_entity.type
_entity.pdbx_description
1 polymer ?
#
loop_
_entity_poly.entity_id
_entity_poly.type
_entity_poly.pdbx_seq_one_letter_code
_entity_poly.pdbx_strand_id
1 'polypeptide(L)'
;MSHKPGQTRTQGGAAPSTVRRAEVARLLSLNSPDPHAVLGAHPTPRGVVVRALRPEAARVEAIVEGEGPREMTRVHDAGLFELLLEGRTRLFPYLLRVTYPDGNVFTLRDPYAFMPTLGSFDEHLFGEGRHWQLYEKLGAHVRDLGGVGGVSFAVWAPHADGVSVVGDFNNWDGRLHQMRRLGVSGVWEIFVPDLRPGAIYKYEIHRRGSPAFLKADPYALYAEVPPATSSIVFEPSYQFTDGEWMSRRARADHYRGPLTIYEVHLGSWRRIVEEGDRPLTYRETAPALADYCERLGFTHVEFLPLKGFPYGGSWGYQVANYYAPTARYGNPDDFRFLVDHLHRRGIGVIMDWVPAHFPKDAWALGRFDGSALYEHEDPRLGEHPDWGTFIFNYGRNEVRNFLIANAVFWLKECHVDGLRVDAVASMLYLDYSRDAGRWVPNRYGGRENLEALDFLRELNAVVHHEQPGVMMIAEESTSWPLVTKGADQGGLGFDFKWNMGWMHDTIEYFKRDPFVRRYFHNSLTFGLTYAWSENYILPFSHDEVVHMKGSMLDKMHGTREQKFSTLRALYAYMWAHPGKKLLFMGGELAQWREWSETRSLDWHLLEDRDGHAGVNTLVRDLNRLLKKHTPLYELDVEPRGFRWIDVDNALENVVAFMRLSSAGDALVCVCNFSAVTRHSYRFGLPEKGTHRLVLNTDSSYYAGTNALQIDSVEAEERPWHNQPFSAAVDLPPLTTLWFVTPAKEVFQDANEDGDHFASTSHYAPPSESEKTETATELNSTAPAKARKRATRKKAGTPDASAGDAATKAAPRAKKAAAKTEKAAAKTEQGAEKAAPGEEKAETKADLSERKSAAKFAKGAAKRGTRKKTE
;
A
#
# COMPACT_ATOMS: atom_id res chain seq x y z
N MET A 1 -50.43 -16.12 76.18
CA MET A 1 -49.65 -15.20 75.32
C MET A 1 -48.17 -15.53 75.49
N SER A 2 -47.57 -16.18 74.50
CA SER A 2 -46.21 -16.67 74.53
C SER A 2 -45.27 -15.71 73.82
N HIS A 3 -44.29 -15.17 74.53
CA HIS A 3 -43.15 -14.47 73.94
C HIS A 3 -41.85 -15.03 74.52
N LYS A 4 -41.11 -15.72 73.64
CA LYS A 4 -39.70 -16.10 73.82
C LYS A 4 -38.82 -14.87 73.51
N PRO A 5 -37.72 -14.66 74.25
CA PRO A 5 -36.75 -13.62 73.92
C PRO A 5 -35.88 -14.03 72.71
N GLY A 6 -35.53 -13.01 71.92
CA GLY A 6 -34.90 -13.13 70.60
C GLY A 6 -33.48 -13.67 70.59
N GLN A 7 -33.18 -14.43 69.54
CA GLN A 7 -31.83 -14.77 69.11
C GLN A 7 -31.20 -13.56 68.42
N THR A 8 -30.08 -13.10 68.98
CA THR A 8 -29.11 -12.21 68.33
C THR A 8 -28.52 -12.90 67.10
N ARG A 9 -28.81 -12.36 65.92
CA ARG A 9 -28.14 -12.71 64.67
C ARG A 9 -26.70 -12.18 64.74
N THR A 10 -25.74 -13.08 64.94
CA THR A 10 -24.32 -12.81 64.74
C THR A 10 -24.09 -12.48 63.27
N GLN A 11 -23.75 -11.22 62.97
CA GLN A 11 -23.15 -10.85 61.70
C GLN A 11 -21.84 -11.63 61.57
N GLY A 12 -21.78 -12.56 60.61
CA GLY A 12 -20.55 -13.24 60.25
C GLY A 12 -19.56 -12.22 59.69
N GLY A 13 -18.49 -11.95 60.43
CA GLY A 13 -17.39 -11.12 59.96
C GLY A 13 -16.75 -11.77 58.74
N ALA A 14 -16.77 -11.08 57.61
CA ALA A 14 -16.03 -11.48 56.43
C ALA A 14 -14.55 -11.66 56.82
N ALA A 15 -13.96 -12.80 56.43
CA ALA A 15 -12.53 -13.01 56.60
C ALA A 15 -11.76 -11.84 55.95
N PRO A 16 -10.75 -11.25 56.60
CA PRO A 16 -9.99 -10.14 56.04
C PRO A 16 -9.36 -10.59 54.72
N SER A 17 -9.65 -9.88 53.63
CA SER A 17 -9.12 -10.19 52.30
C SER A 17 -7.60 -10.17 52.31
N THR A 18 -6.99 -11.08 51.55
CA THR A 18 -5.53 -11.17 51.40
C THR A 18 -4.93 -10.12 50.45
N VAL A 19 -5.75 -9.36 49.72
CA VAL A 19 -5.29 -8.30 48.79
C VAL A 19 -5.29 -6.92 49.46
N ARG A 20 -4.31 -6.08 49.11
CA ARG A 20 -4.20 -4.72 49.67
C ARG A 20 -5.31 -3.82 49.09
N ARG A 21 -5.93 -3.00 49.93
CA ARG A 21 -7.00 -2.06 49.51
C ARG A 21 -6.61 -1.17 48.32
N ALA A 22 -5.35 -0.75 48.24
CA ALA A 22 -4.84 0.06 47.13
C ALA A 22 -4.82 -0.69 45.79
N GLU A 23 -4.55 -2.00 45.80
CA GLU A 23 -4.58 -2.84 44.60
C GLU A 23 -6.02 -3.03 44.11
N VAL A 24 -6.95 -3.27 45.03
CA VAL A 24 -8.39 -3.34 44.72
C VAL A 24 -8.87 -2.02 44.10
N ALA A 25 -8.51 -0.87 44.69
CA ALA A 25 -8.90 0.44 44.16
C ALA A 25 -8.38 0.68 42.73
N ARG A 26 -7.14 0.27 42.41
CA ARG A 26 -6.60 0.36 41.05
C ARG A 26 -7.34 -0.54 40.07
N LEU A 27 -7.63 -1.78 40.46
CA LEU A 27 -8.35 -2.74 39.63
C LEU A 27 -9.78 -2.26 39.32
N LEU A 28 -10.47 -1.68 40.30
CA LEU A 28 -11.85 -1.21 40.14
C LEU A 28 -11.96 0.12 39.38
N SER A 29 -10.88 0.92 39.37
CA SER A 29 -10.80 2.14 38.57
C SER A 29 -10.21 1.90 37.18
N LEU A 30 -9.93 0.64 36.80
CA LEU A 30 -9.34 0.25 35.51
C LEU A 30 -7.99 0.91 35.25
N ASN A 31 -7.22 1.18 36.31
CA ASN A 31 -5.89 1.81 36.28
C ASN A 31 -4.83 0.88 36.90
N SER A 32 -5.02 -0.43 36.81
CA SER A 32 -4.04 -1.40 37.30
C SER A 32 -3.04 -1.72 36.18
N PRO A 33 -1.73 -1.49 36.38
CA PRO A 33 -0.73 -1.86 35.38
C PRO A 33 -0.49 -3.37 35.30
N ASP A 34 -0.92 -4.12 36.32
CA ASP A 34 -0.77 -5.57 36.34
C ASP A 34 -1.95 -6.22 37.10
N PRO A 35 -3.09 -6.44 36.42
CA PRO A 35 -4.21 -7.19 36.98
C PRO A 35 -3.85 -8.64 37.35
N HIS A 36 -2.87 -9.25 36.66
CA HIS A 36 -2.44 -10.63 36.91
C HIS A 36 -1.71 -10.78 38.24
N ALA A 37 -1.11 -9.72 38.79
CA ALA A 37 -0.57 -9.72 40.15
C ALA A 37 -1.63 -9.87 41.25
N VAL A 38 -2.91 -9.66 40.92
CA VAL A 38 -4.03 -9.70 41.88
C VAL A 38 -5.01 -10.83 41.56
N LEU A 39 -5.45 -10.91 40.32
CA LEU A 39 -6.43 -11.86 39.81
C LEU A 39 -5.75 -13.19 39.42
N GLY A 40 -6.53 -14.26 39.35
CA GLY A 40 -6.02 -15.60 39.10
C GLY A 40 -5.57 -16.33 40.38
N ALA A 41 -4.75 -17.37 40.20
CA ALA A 41 -4.23 -18.20 41.28
C ALA A 41 -2.84 -17.75 41.75
N HIS A 42 -2.71 -17.50 43.06
CA HIS A 42 -1.49 -16.96 43.68
C HIS A 42 -1.04 -17.83 44.85
N PRO A 43 0.24 -18.27 44.89
CA PRO A 43 0.77 -18.97 46.05
C PRO A 43 0.90 -18.00 47.25
N THR A 44 0.54 -18.48 48.43
CA THR A 44 0.66 -17.77 49.71
C THR A 44 1.26 -18.73 50.75
N PRO A 45 1.76 -18.23 51.90
CA PRO A 45 2.25 -19.11 52.97
C PRO A 45 1.21 -20.11 53.50
N ARG A 46 -0.09 -19.85 53.34
CA ARG A 46 -1.18 -20.73 53.83
C ARG A 46 -1.68 -21.72 52.78
N GLY A 47 -1.40 -21.50 51.51
CA GLY A 47 -1.99 -22.25 50.40
C GLY A 47 -2.04 -21.42 49.12
N VAL A 48 -2.88 -21.80 48.15
CA VAL A 48 -3.11 -21.01 46.93
C VAL A 48 -4.41 -20.22 47.07
N VAL A 49 -4.37 -18.92 46.81
CA VAL A 49 -5.57 -18.08 46.74
C VAL A 49 -5.97 -17.86 45.29
N VAL A 50 -7.24 -18.09 44.96
CA VAL A 50 -7.84 -17.77 43.66
C VAL A 50 -8.69 -16.52 43.81
N ARG A 51 -8.47 -15.51 42.96
CA ARG A 51 -9.24 -14.27 42.94
C ARG A 51 -9.86 -14.01 41.57
N ALA A 52 -11.14 -13.65 41.56
CA ALA A 52 -11.88 -13.34 40.35
C ALA A 52 -12.66 -12.04 40.49
N LEU A 53 -12.54 -11.14 39.51
CA LEU A 53 -13.40 -9.98 39.37
C LEU A 53 -14.55 -10.32 38.40
N ARG A 54 -15.76 -10.42 38.94
CA ARG A 54 -16.99 -10.66 38.20
C ARG A 54 -18.03 -9.65 38.65
N PRO A 55 -18.07 -8.47 38.01
CA PRO A 55 -19.07 -7.45 38.30
C PRO A 55 -20.47 -8.04 38.25
N GLU A 56 -21.32 -7.63 39.19
CA GLU A 56 -22.74 -8.01 39.29
C GLU A 56 -23.02 -9.51 39.51
N ALA A 57 -22.01 -10.37 39.58
CA ALA A 57 -22.20 -11.77 39.90
C ALA A 57 -22.81 -11.94 41.29
N ALA A 58 -23.83 -12.79 41.39
CA ALA A 58 -24.45 -13.15 42.66
C ALA A 58 -23.58 -14.17 43.41
N ARG A 59 -22.96 -15.10 42.67
CA ARG A 59 -22.17 -16.20 43.22
C ARG A 59 -21.07 -16.61 42.25
N VAL A 60 -19.90 -16.94 42.78
CA VAL A 60 -18.76 -17.48 42.00
C VAL A 60 -18.21 -18.71 42.71
N GLU A 61 -17.93 -19.77 41.95
CA GLU A 61 -17.32 -21.00 42.43
C GLU A 61 -16.08 -21.35 41.61
N ALA A 62 -15.04 -21.84 42.27
CA ALA A 62 -13.91 -22.47 41.60
C ALA A 62 -14.16 -23.98 41.47
N ILE A 63 -14.01 -24.52 40.27
CA ILE A 63 -14.09 -25.95 39.96
C ILE A 63 -12.67 -26.44 39.71
N VAL A 64 -12.17 -27.27 40.61
CA VAL A 64 -10.85 -27.91 40.50
C VAL A 64 -11.07 -29.34 40.02
N GLU A 65 -10.27 -29.79 39.06
CA GLU A 65 -10.37 -31.15 38.53
C GLU A 65 -10.23 -32.19 39.64
N GLY A 66 -11.14 -33.18 39.65
CA GLY A 66 -11.18 -34.22 40.69
C GLY A 66 -11.80 -33.78 42.02
N GLU A 67 -12.16 -32.51 42.17
CA GLU A 67 -12.83 -31.96 43.35
C GLU A 67 -14.23 -31.41 43.01
N GLY A 68 -15.11 -31.28 44.01
CA GLY A 68 -16.39 -30.61 43.84
C GLY A 68 -16.26 -29.09 43.75
N PRO A 69 -17.27 -28.36 43.20
CA PRO A 69 -17.27 -26.90 43.16
C PRO A 69 -17.09 -26.28 44.55
N ARG A 70 -16.23 -25.26 44.66
CA ARG A 70 -15.93 -24.54 45.91
C ARG A 70 -16.36 -23.10 45.79
N GLU A 71 -17.27 -22.67 46.64
CA GLU A 71 -17.78 -21.30 46.65
C GLU A 71 -16.72 -20.29 47.10
N MET A 72 -16.59 -19.21 46.33
CA MET A 72 -15.69 -18.10 46.60
C MET A 72 -16.40 -17.05 47.47
N THR A 73 -15.69 -16.48 48.44
CA THR A 73 -16.23 -15.42 49.30
C THR A 73 -16.17 -14.09 48.56
N ARG A 74 -17.28 -13.35 48.51
CA ARG A 74 -17.29 -11.96 48.02
C ARG A 74 -16.56 -11.06 49.02
N VAL A 75 -15.44 -10.48 48.60
CA VAL A 75 -14.60 -9.61 49.43
C VAL A 75 -14.78 -8.12 49.13
N HIS A 76 -15.48 -7.79 48.04
CA HIS A 76 -15.84 -6.42 47.69
C HIS A 76 -17.19 -6.34 46.94
N ASP A 77 -17.96 -5.27 47.19
CA ASP A 77 -19.28 -5.06 46.56
C ASP A 77 -19.20 -4.83 45.05
N ALA A 78 -18.03 -4.47 44.53
CA ALA A 78 -17.79 -4.37 43.09
C ALA A 78 -17.67 -5.74 42.37
N GLY A 79 -17.87 -6.86 43.09
CA GLY A 79 -17.84 -8.20 42.51
C GLY A 79 -16.46 -8.85 42.54
N LEU A 80 -15.62 -8.53 43.53
CA LEU A 80 -14.37 -9.24 43.76
C LEU A 80 -14.61 -10.43 44.68
N PHE A 81 -14.20 -11.62 44.23
CA PHE A 81 -14.35 -12.88 44.94
C PHE A 81 -13.00 -13.50 45.23
N GLU A 82 -12.88 -14.18 46.36
CA GLU A 82 -11.65 -14.80 46.85
C GLU A 82 -11.91 -16.20 47.42
N LEU A 83 -11.05 -17.17 47.08
CA LEU A 83 -11.05 -18.51 47.66
C LEU A 83 -9.63 -18.92 48.04
N LEU A 84 -9.39 -19.19 49.32
CA LEU A 84 -8.14 -19.77 49.80
C LEU A 84 -8.25 -21.30 49.85
N LEU A 85 -7.39 -21.98 49.08
CA LEU A 85 -7.21 -23.44 49.14
C LEU A 85 -6.00 -23.74 50.02
N GLU A 86 -6.27 -23.95 51.31
CA GLU A 86 -5.24 -24.21 52.32
C GLU A 86 -4.43 -25.48 52.01
N GLY A 87 -3.14 -25.44 52.33
CA GLY A 87 -2.22 -26.57 52.16
C GLY A 87 -1.78 -26.86 50.72
N ARG A 88 -2.36 -26.18 49.72
CA ARG A 88 -1.93 -26.33 48.32
C ARG A 88 -0.68 -25.49 48.03
N THR A 89 0.34 -26.10 47.43
CA THR A 89 1.66 -25.45 47.25
C THR A 89 2.03 -25.18 45.79
N ARG A 90 1.29 -25.74 44.83
CA ARG A 90 1.51 -25.56 43.38
C ARG A 90 0.27 -24.98 42.73
N LEU A 91 0.48 -24.24 41.64
CA LEU A 91 -0.60 -23.83 40.73
C LEU A 91 -1.22 -25.06 40.06
N PHE A 92 -2.49 -24.94 39.67
CA PHE A 92 -3.32 -26.03 39.17
C PHE A 92 -4.35 -25.47 38.18
N PRO A 93 -4.85 -26.30 37.24
CA PRO A 93 -5.94 -25.91 36.37
C PRO A 93 -7.27 -25.85 37.16
N TYR A 94 -8.08 -24.83 36.87
CA TYR A 94 -9.42 -24.68 37.42
C TYR A 94 -10.34 -23.96 36.43
N LEU A 95 -11.64 -24.07 36.67
CA LEU A 95 -12.67 -23.29 35.99
C LEU A 95 -13.38 -22.41 37.01
N LEU A 96 -13.96 -21.31 36.53
CA LEU A 96 -14.86 -20.46 37.30
C LEU A 96 -16.28 -20.72 36.84
N ARG A 97 -17.17 -21.04 37.78
CA ARG A 97 -18.62 -21.07 37.57
C ARG A 97 -19.23 -19.81 38.18
N VAL A 98 -19.82 -18.97 37.35
CA VAL A 98 -20.37 -17.67 37.71
C VAL A 98 -21.88 -17.71 37.56
N THR A 99 -22.60 -17.30 38.59
CA THR A 99 -24.07 -17.18 38.59
C THR A 99 -24.46 -15.70 38.71
N TYR A 100 -25.26 -15.22 37.76
CA TYR A 100 -25.80 -13.87 37.76
C TYR A 100 -27.20 -13.80 38.40
N PRO A 101 -27.68 -12.61 38.81
CA PRO A 101 -28.96 -12.45 39.52
C PRO A 101 -30.19 -12.90 38.73
N ASP A 102 -30.09 -12.91 37.40
CA ASP A 102 -31.13 -13.40 36.47
C ASP A 102 -31.20 -14.94 36.40
N GLY A 103 -30.31 -15.65 37.10
CA GLY A 103 -30.22 -17.10 37.12
C GLY A 103 -29.30 -17.69 36.05
N ASN A 104 -28.72 -16.86 35.17
CA ASN A 104 -27.77 -17.35 34.17
C ASN A 104 -26.49 -17.85 34.84
N VAL A 105 -26.02 -19.03 34.40
CA VAL A 105 -24.80 -19.68 34.92
C VAL A 105 -23.82 -19.92 33.78
N PHE A 106 -22.60 -19.42 33.94
CA PHE A 106 -21.51 -19.58 32.98
C PHE A 106 -20.36 -20.34 33.62
N THR A 107 -19.78 -21.29 32.91
CA THR A 107 -18.52 -21.94 33.32
C THR A 107 -17.45 -21.54 32.32
N LEU A 108 -16.34 -21.00 32.80
CA LEU A 108 -15.26 -20.46 31.95
C LEU A 108 -13.88 -20.71 32.56
N ARG A 109 -12.86 -20.71 31.71
CA ARG A 109 -11.46 -20.63 32.16
C ARG A 109 -11.13 -19.22 32.61
N ASP A 110 -10.29 -19.11 33.63
CA ASP A 110 -9.84 -17.81 34.12
C ASP A 110 -8.76 -17.22 33.21
N PRO A 111 -8.98 -16.08 32.55
CA PRO A 111 -7.96 -15.43 31.71
C PRO A 111 -6.68 -15.10 32.49
N TYR A 112 -6.78 -14.87 33.80
CA TYR A 112 -5.65 -14.49 34.64
C TYR A 112 -4.83 -15.69 35.16
N ALA A 113 -5.13 -16.91 34.70
CA ALA A 113 -4.35 -18.11 34.99
C ALA A 113 -3.19 -18.36 33.99
N PHE A 114 -3.07 -17.54 32.93
CA PHE A 114 -2.13 -17.76 31.83
C PHE A 114 -0.91 -16.81 31.90
N MET A 115 0.25 -17.33 31.52
CA MET A 115 1.52 -16.59 31.44
C MET A 115 1.53 -15.65 30.20
N PRO A 116 2.42 -14.63 30.17
CA PRO A 116 2.62 -13.77 29.00
C PRO A 116 2.86 -14.54 27.71
N THR A 117 2.23 -14.08 26.62
CA THR A 117 2.37 -14.65 25.27
C THR A 117 3.50 -14.01 24.46
N LEU A 118 4.09 -12.93 24.97
CA LEU A 118 5.28 -12.27 24.42
C LEU A 118 6.48 -12.48 25.35
N GLY A 119 7.65 -12.74 24.76
CA GLY A 119 8.91 -12.92 25.49
C GLY A 119 9.74 -11.64 25.59
N SER A 120 10.73 -11.63 26.48
CA SER A 120 11.62 -10.48 26.68
C SER A 120 12.48 -10.13 25.46
N PHE A 121 12.75 -11.10 24.58
CA PHE A 121 13.44 -10.85 23.31
C PHE A 121 12.57 -10.05 22.32
N ASP A 122 11.27 -10.37 22.25
CA ASP A 122 10.31 -9.64 21.42
C ASP A 122 10.20 -8.18 21.93
N GLU A 123 10.10 -7.98 23.24
CA GLU A 123 10.10 -6.65 23.88
C GLU A 123 11.37 -5.84 23.57
N HIS A 124 12.53 -6.49 23.62
CA HIS A 124 13.81 -5.83 23.34
C HIS A 124 13.91 -5.38 21.87
N LEU A 125 13.62 -6.27 20.91
CA LEU A 125 13.66 -5.92 19.49
C LEU A 125 12.64 -4.84 19.13
N PHE A 126 11.47 -4.86 19.78
CA PHE A 126 10.47 -3.81 19.60
C PHE A 126 10.97 -2.45 20.09
N GLY A 127 11.57 -2.38 21.28
CA GLY A 127 12.15 -1.14 21.82
C GLY A 127 13.32 -0.58 21.00
N GLU A 128 14.10 -1.45 20.35
CA GLU A 128 15.16 -1.05 19.40
C GLU A 128 14.62 -0.66 18.02
N GLY A 129 13.34 -0.94 17.75
CA GLY A 129 12.69 -0.70 16.47
C GLY A 129 13.17 -1.62 15.36
N ARG A 130 13.50 -2.88 15.68
CA ARG A 130 14.09 -3.87 14.76
C ARG A 130 13.36 -5.22 14.73
N HIS A 131 12.12 -5.27 15.19
CA HIS A 131 11.29 -6.46 15.11
C HIS A 131 10.48 -6.45 13.80
N TRP A 132 11.04 -6.96 12.71
CA TRP A 132 10.38 -6.87 11.38
C TRP A 132 9.15 -7.77 11.20
N GLN A 133 8.99 -8.78 12.06
CA GLN A 133 7.79 -9.65 12.11
C GLN A 133 6.91 -9.32 13.33
N LEU A 134 6.86 -8.05 13.74
CA LEU A 134 6.14 -7.60 14.94
C LEU A 134 4.65 -7.96 14.92
N TYR A 135 4.07 -8.01 13.71
CA TYR A 135 2.69 -8.38 13.47
C TYR A 135 2.33 -9.80 13.89
N GLU A 136 3.30 -10.70 14.14
CA GLU A 136 3.05 -12.04 14.69
C GLU A 136 2.88 -12.02 16.23
N LYS A 137 3.17 -10.88 16.87
CA LYS A 137 3.20 -10.71 18.33
C LYS A 137 2.15 -9.72 18.81
N LEU A 138 2.13 -8.51 18.24
CA LEU A 138 1.12 -7.50 18.50
C LEU A 138 -0.13 -7.77 17.67
N GLY A 139 -1.27 -7.30 18.15
CA GLY A 139 -2.58 -7.59 17.57
C GLY A 139 -3.33 -8.69 18.32
N ALA A 140 -4.31 -9.28 17.64
CA ALA A 140 -5.06 -10.44 18.12
C ALA A 140 -4.65 -11.72 17.39
N HIS A 141 -4.19 -12.72 18.13
CA HIS A 141 -3.66 -13.98 17.60
C HIS A 141 -4.34 -15.19 18.23
N VAL A 142 -4.88 -16.07 17.41
CA VAL A 142 -5.34 -17.39 17.88
C VAL A 142 -4.14 -18.21 18.32
N ARG A 143 -4.18 -18.73 19.55
CA ARG A 143 -3.08 -19.50 20.14
C ARG A 143 -3.63 -20.69 20.94
N ASP A 144 -2.84 -21.75 20.97
CA ASP A 144 -2.97 -22.81 21.96
C ASP A 144 -1.91 -22.63 23.05
N LEU A 145 -2.34 -22.48 24.29
CA LEU A 145 -1.47 -22.38 25.46
C LEU A 145 -1.72 -23.58 26.38
N GLY A 146 -0.89 -24.63 26.22
CA GLY A 146 -0.96 -25.82 27.07
C GLY A 146 -2.22 -26.65 26.84
N GLY A 147 -2.68 -26.77 25.59
CA GLY A 147 -3.90 -27.49 25.22
C GLY A 147 -5.18 -26.68 25.38
N VAL A 148 -5.07 -25.38 25.67
CA VAL A 148 -6.21 -24.45 25.72
C VAL A 148 -6.11 -23.48 24.56
N GLY A 149 -7.01 -23.63 23.59
CA GLY A 149 -7.21 -22.67 22.52
C GLY A 149 -7.85 -21.37 23.02
N GLY A 150 -7.44 -20.24 22.47
CA GLY A 150 -7.98 -18.92 22.76
C GLY A 150 -7.32 -17.85 21.91
N VAL A 151 -7.46 -16.59 22.33
CA VAL A 151 -6.89 -15.45 21.61
C VAL A 151 -5.99 -14.64 22.52
N SER A 152 -4.76 -14.41 22.08
CA SER A 152 -3.84 -13.47 22.68
C SER A 152 -4.06 -12.09 22.09
N PHE A 153 -4.20 -11.08 22.93
CA PHE A 153 -4.26 -9.68 22.54
C PHE A 153 -3.04 -8.94 23.05
N ALA A 154 -2.37 -8.17 22.21
CA ALA A 154 -1.25 -7.32 22.63
C ALA A 154 -1.23 -5.98 21.90
N VAL A 155 -1.09 -4.88 22.65
CA VAL A 155 -1.15 -3.51 22.11
C VAL A 155 -0.16 -2.58 22.79
N TRP A 156 0.49 -1.72 22.01
CA TRP A 156 1.41 -0.71 22.53
C TRP A 156 0.67 0.56 22.95
N ALA A 157 0.73 0.87 24.25
CA ALA A 157 0.10 2.05 24.86
C ALA A 157 0.87 2.47 26.14
N PRO A 158 2.12 2.95 26.00
CA PRO A 158 3.04 3.13 27.12
C PRO A 158 2.57 4.17 28.15
N HIS A 159 1.77 5.16 27.73
CA HIS A 159 1.28 6.23 28.61
C HIS A 159 -0.11 5.97 29.19
N ALA A 160 -0.73 4.81 28.90
CA ALA A 160 -1.98 4.41 29.52
C ALA A 160 -1.78 4.05 31.00
N ASP A 161 -2.78 4.36 31.84
CA ASP A 161 -2.85 3.89 33.23
C ASP A 161 -3.46 2.48 33.31
N GLY A 162 -4.27 2.10 32.33
CA GLY A 162 -4.88 0.78 32.19
C GLY A 162 -5.41 0.55 30.78
N VAL A 163 -5.41 -0.72 30.35
CA VAL A 163 -5.98 -1.14 29.06
C VAL A 163 -6.82 -2.39 29.29
N SER A 164 -7.96 -2.47 28.62
CA SER A 164 -8.82 -3.65 28.60
C SER A 164 -9.16 -4.04 27.18
N VAL A 165 -9.33 -5.33 26.90
CA VAL A 165 -9.95 -5.78 25.66
C VAL A 165 -11.46 -5.87 25.85
N VAL A 166 -12.21 -5.25 24.95
CA VAL A 166 -13.68 -5.20 24.97
C VAL A 166 -14.25 -5.64 23.65
N GLY A 167 -15.38 -6.33 23.68
CA GLY A 167 -16.00 -6.89 22.49
C GLY A 167 -17.34 -7.56 22.78
N ASP A 168 -17.87 -8.25 21.78
CA ASP A 168 -19.09 -9.04 21.90
C ASP A 168 -19.02 -10.08 23.05
N PHE A 169 -17.89 -10.76 23.21
CA PHE A 169 -17.65 -11.81 24.19
C PHE A 169 -17.67 -11.36 25.66
N ASN A 170 -17.62 -10.05 25.93
CA ASN A 170 -17.74 -9.48 27.27
C ASN A 170 -18.73 -8.32 27.35
N ASN A 171 -19.69 -8.25 26.41
CA ASN A 171 -20.69 -7.17 26.33
C ASN A 171 -20.08 -5.76 26.39
N TRP A 172 -18.89 -5.60 25.81
CA TRP A 172 -18.13 -4.36 25.82
C TRP A 172 -17.76 -3.84 27.22
N ASP A 173 -17.69 -4.71 28.24
CA ASP A 173 -17.33 -4.36 29.62
C ASP A 173 -15.83 -4.60 29.90
N GLY A 174 -15.07 -3.51 29.95
CA GLY A 174 -13.62 -3.51 30.19
C GLY A 174 -13.21 -3.98 31.58
N ARG A 175 -14.14 -4.14 32.53
CA ARG A 175 -13.83 -4.69 33.86
C ARG A 175 -13.50 -6.18 33.83
N LEU A 176 -13.95 -6.91 32.80
CA LEU A 176 -13.83 -8.37 32.72
C LEU A 176 -12.48 -8.85 32.19
N HIS A 177 -11.85 -8.10 31.28
CA HIS A 177 -10.62 -8.48 30.57
C HIS A 177 -9.58 -7.34 30.56
N GLN A 178 -9.14 -6.94 31.76
CA GLN A 178 -8.06 -5.97 31.96
C GLN A 178 -6.70 -6.60 31.59
N MET A 179 -5.89 -5.88 30.85
CA MET A 179 -4.60 -6.34 30.33
C MET A 179 -3.47 -6.03 31.34
N ARG A 180 -2.40 -6.83 31.32
CA ARG A 180 -1.16 -6.53 32.08
C ARG A 180 -0.18 -5.78 31.18
N ARG A 181 0.58 -4.85 31.75
CA ARG A 181 1.70 -4.22 31.07
C ARG A 181 2.95 -5.10 31.19
N LEU A 182 3.59 -5.38 30.07
CA LEU A 182 4.82 -6.15 30.00
C LEU A 182 6.03 -5.24 30.19
N GLY A 183 6.82 -5.53 31.23
CA GLY A 183 8.11 -4.88 31.49
C GLY A 183 8.08 -3.35 31.40
N VAL A 184 9.06 -2.82 30.67
CA VAL A 184 9.21 -1.39 30.37
C VAL A 184 8.85 -1.06 28.92
N SER A 185 8.46 -2.05 28.12
CA SER A 185 8.14 -1.88 26.68
C SER A 185 6.88 -1.05 26.45
N GLY A 186 6.00 -0.96 27.45
CA GLY A 186 4.70 -0.28 27.32
C GLY A 186 3.68 -1.07 26.50
N VAL A 187 3.96 -2.34 26.21
CA VAL A 187 3.01 -3.28 25.61
C VAL A 187 2.08 -3.82 26.69
N TRP A 188 0.78 -3.80 26.41
CA TRP A 188 -0.26 -4.42 27.23
C TRP A 188 -0.67 -5.74 26.60
N GLU A 189 -0.87 -6.78 27.40
CA GLU A 189 -1.23 -8.10 26.90
C GLU A 189 -2.21 -8.86 27.80
N ILE A 190 -3.04 -9.71 27.18
CA ILE A 190 -3.87 -10.72 27.85
C ILE A 190 -4.15 -11.89 26.89
N PHE A 191 -4.25 -13.11 27.45
CA PHE A 191 -4.82 -14.26 26.75
C PHE A 191 -6.25 -14.51 27.22
N VAL A 192 -7.20 -14.52 26.30
CA VAL A 192 -8.61 -14.84 26.55
C VAL A 192 -8.87 -16.29 26.10
N PRO A 193 -8.99 -17.24 27.04
CA PRO A 193 -9.19 -18.65 26.72
C PRO A 193 -10.58 -18.88 26.10
N ASP A 194 -10.68 -19.92 25.29
CA ASP A 194 -11.90 -20.39 24.63
C ASP A 194 -12.54 -19.38 23.63
N LEU A 195 -11.95 -18.18 23.46
CA LEU A 195 -12.34 -17.21 22.43
C LEU A 195 -11.96 -17.73 21.04
N ARG A 196 -12.81 -17.43 20.04
CA ARG A 196 -12.70 -17.96 18.68
C ARG A 196 -12.46 -16.85 17.65
N PRO A 197 -11.90 -17.19 16.47
CA PRO A 197 -11.95 -16.30 15.31
C PRO A 197 -13.37 -15.77 15.06
N GLY A 198 -13.47 -14.54 14.56
CA GLY A 198 -14.72 -13.85 14.30
C GLY A 198 -15.20 -12.93 15.43
N ALA A 199 -14.60 -13.02 16.63
CA ALA A 199 -14.92 -12.12 17.73
C ALA A 199 -14.63 -10.65 17.37
N ILE A 200 -15.60 -9.78 17.61
CA ILE A 200 -15.50 -8.34 17.34
C ILE A 200 -14.96 -7.65 18.60
N TYR A 201 -13.89 -6.87 18.46
CA TYR A 201 -13.21 -6.26 19.61
C TYR A 201 -12.62 -4.87 19.35
N LYS A 202 -12.32 -4.18 20.45
CA LYS A 202 -11.51 -2.96 20.55
C LYS A 202 -10.70 -2.98 21.84
N TYR A 203 -9.76 -2.04 21.96
CA TYR A 203 -9.10 -1.71 23.21
C TYR A 203 -9.82 -0.55 23.89
N GLU A 204 -10.22 -0.74 25.14
CA GLU A 204 -10.61 0.34 26.04
C GLU A 204 -9.38 0.83 26.78
N ILE A 205 -9.01 2.08 26.54
CA ILE A 205 -7.80 2.69 27.11
C ILE A 205 -8.20 3.70 28.17
N HIS A 206 -7.57 3.57 29.34
CA HIS A 206 -7.76 4.43 30.49
C HIS A 206 -6.52 5.29 30.71
N ARG A 207 -6.75 6.59 30.87
CA ARG A 207 -5.74 7.56 31.29
C ARG A 207 -6.31 8.41 32.41
N ARG A 208 -5.55 8.56 33.48
CA ARG A 208 -5.98 9.28 34.67
C ARG A 208 -6.32 10.73 34.31
N GLY A 209 -7.52 11.14 34.73
CA GLY A 209 -8.03 12.49 34.47
C GLY A 209 -8.65 12.67 33.08
N SER A 210 -8.80 11.60 32.30
CA SER A 210 -9.53 11.61 31.03
C SER A 210 -10.62 10.53 31.01
N PRO A 211 -11.72 10.72 30.26
CA PRO A 211 -12.65 9.62 29.99
C PRO A 211 -11.94 8.46 29.30
N ALA A 212 -12.39 7.23 29.57
CA ALA A 212 -11.98 6.07 28.80
C ALA A 212 -12.39 6.25 27.32
N PHE A 213 -11.58 5.74 26.41
CA PHE A 213 -11.88 5.79 24.97
C PHE A 213 -11.54 4.47 24.29
N LEU A 214 -12.23 4.20 23.18
CA LEU A 214 -12.12 2.95 22.44
C LEU A 214 -11.23 3.13 21.20
N LYS A 215 -10.31 2.20 21.01
CA LYS A 215 -9.41 2.13 19.85
C LYS A 215 -9.57 0.82 19.09
N ALA A 216 -9.60 0.91 17.77
CA ALA A 216 -9.32 -0.24 16.91
C ALA A 216 -7.88 -0.71 17.13
N ASP A 217 -7.62 -1.99 16.89
CA ASP A 217 -6.30 -2.57 16.98
C ASP A 217 -5.41 -2.06 15.83
N PRO A 218 -4.26 -1.38 16.11
CA PRO A 218 -3.31 -0.97 15.09
C PRO A 218 -2.78 -2.11 14.22
N TYR A 219 -2.74 -3.33 14.77
CA TYR A 219 -2.27 -4.57 14.15
C TYR A 219 -3.42 -5.51 13.80
N ALA A 220 -4.66 -5.00 13.69
CA ALA A 220 -5.78 -5.80 13.22
C ALA A 220 -5.45 -6.45 11.86
N LEU A 221 -5.64 -7.77 11.77
CA LEU A 221 -5.57 -8.50 10.50
C LEU A 221 -6.90 -8.44 9.72
N TYR A 222 -8.00 -8.14 10.42
CA TYR A 222 -9.32 -7.94 9.84
C TYR A 222 -10.12 -6.92 10.66
N ALA A 223 -11.01 -6.19 9.98
CA ALA A 223 -11.83 -5.15 10.58
C ALA A 223 -13.24 -5.20 9.99
N GLU A 224 -14.21 -4.62 10.70
CA GLU A 224 -15.56 -4.48 10.19
C GLU A 224 -15.61 -3.58 8.94
N VAL A 225 -16.65 -3.76 8.12
CA VAL A 225 -16.88 -2.90 6.96
C VAL A 225 -17.24 -1.47 7.43
N PRO A 226 -16.56 -0.42 6.96
CA PRO A 226 -16.92 0.96 7.30
C PRO A 226 -18.39 1.27 7.00
N PRO A 227 -19.10 2.04 7.84
CA PRO A 227 -18.58 2.93 8.89
C PRO A 227 -18.35 2.26 10.25
N ALA A 228 -18.52 0.94 10.38
CA ALA A 228 -18.11 0.24 11.58
C ALA A 228 -16.59 0.29 11.74
N THR A 229 -16.12 0.21 12.98
CA THR A 229 -14.73 0.59 13.35
C THR A 229 -14.05 -0.42 14.26
N SER A 230 -14.68 -1.57 14.53
CA SER A 230 -14.08 -2.58 15.40
C SER A 230 -13.17 -3.49 14.60
N SER A 231 -12.18 -4.03 15.30
CA SER A 231 -11.31 -5.08 14.79
C SER A 231 -12.02 -6.43 14.93
N ILE A 232 -11.66 -7.39 14.09
CA ILE A 232 -12.20 -8.75 14.13
C ILE A 232 -11.02 -9.71 14.30
N VAL A 233 -11.12 -10.63 15.27
CA VAL A 233 -10.13 -11.69 15.42
C VAL A 233 -10.16 -12.55 14.16
N PHE A 234 -9.04 -12.67 13.47
CA PHE A 234 -8.94 -13.41 12.22
C PHE A 234 -7.79 -14.42 12.30
N GLU A 235 -8.06 -15.65 11.89
CA GLU A 235 -7.07 -16.72 11.77
C GLU A 235 -6.85 -16.99 10.28
N PRO A 236 -5.72 -16.58 9.70
CA PRO A 236 -5.42 -16.85 8.30
C PRO A 236 -5.41 -18.36 8.02
N SER A 237 -6.10 -18.77 6.96
CA SER A 237 -6.20 -20.18 6.56
C SER A 237 -5.78 -20.42 5.11
N TYR A 238 -5.62 -19.35 4.32
CA TYR A 238 -5.28 -19.44 2.91
C TYR A 238 -3.88 -20.01 2.68
N GLN A 239 -3.78 -20.91 1.71
CA GLN A 239 -2.51 -21.50 1.26
C GLN A 239 -2.23 -21.03 -0.17
N PHE A 240 -1.18 -20.25 -0.35
CA PHE A 240 -0.72 -19.81 -1.66
C PHE A 240 -0.27 -20.98 -2.53
N THR A 241 -0.46 -20.85 -3.84
CA THR A 241 -0.04 -21.82 -4.87
C THR A 241 0.88 -21.21 -5.92
N ASP A 242 1.44 -20.03 -5.64
CA ASP A 242 2.29 -19.21 -6.50
C ASP A 242 3.80 -19.43 -6.35
N GLY A 243 4.23 -20.57 -5.80
CA GLY A 243 5.64 -20.82 -5.48
C GLY A 243 6.62 -20.66 -6.67
N GLU A 244 6.17 -20.96 -7.89
CA GLU A 244 6.95 -20.71 -9.12
C GLU A 244 7.13 -19.21 -9.39
N TRP A 245 6.08 -18.41 -9.19
CA TRP A 245 6.14 -16.95 -9.31
C TRP A 245 7.13 -16.36 -8.31
N MET A 246 6.98 -16.70 -7.02
CA MET A 246 7.84 -16.19 -5.95
C MET A 246 9.32 -16.53 -6.19
N SER A 247 9.60 -17.73 -6.71
CA SER A 247 10.95 -18.15 -7.08
C SER A 247 11.54 -17.36 -8.25
N ARG A 248 10.72 -17.01 -9.26
CA ARG A 248 11.14 -16.18 -10.39
C ARG A 248 11.33 -14.73 -9.97
N ARG A 249 10.42 -14.17 -9.16
CA ARG A 249 10.49 -12.80 -8.65
C ARG A 249 11.81 -12.52 -7.95
N ALA A 250 12.26 -13.44 -7.08
CA ALA A 250 13.52 -13.30 -6.35
C ALA A 250 14.78 -13.17 -7.23
N ARG A 251 14.67 -13.45 -8.54
CA ARG A 251 15.76 -13.36 -9.54
C ARG A 251 15.44 -12.39 -10.66
N ALA A 252 14.31 -11.69 -10.59
CA ALA A 252 13.87 -10.79 -11.65
C ALA A 252 14.76 -9.54 -11.70
N ASP A 253 15.12 -9.13 -12.91
CA ASP A 253 15.76 -7.85 -13.19
C ASP A 253 14.70 -6.92 -13.80
N HIS A 254 14.02 -6.16 -12.95
CA HIS A 254 12.97 -5.23 -13.37
C HIS A 254 13.51 -4.06 -14.19
N TYR A 255 14.81 -3.75 -14.09
CA TYR A 255 15.45 -2.67 -14.85
C TYR A 255 15.60 -3.06 -16.31
N ARG A 256 16.04 -4.30 -16.58
CA ARG A 256 16.24 -4.83 -17.93
C ARG A 256 15.06 -5.61 -18.47
N GLY A 257 14.02 -5.85 -17.67
CA GLY A 257 12.79 -6.54 -18.08
C GLY A 257 11.71 -5.59 -18.62
N PRO A 258 10.71 -6.12 -19.36
CA PRO A 258 9.53 -5.36 -19.74
C PRO A 258 8.63 -5.11 -18.52
N LEU A 259 8.27 -3.85 -18.28
CA LEU A 259 7.35 -3.45 -17.20
C LEU A 259 6.28 -2.48 -17.72
N THR A 260 5.05 -3.00 -17.83
CA THR A 260 3.82 -2.25 -18.13
C THR A 260 2.81 -2.50 -17.02
N ILE A 261 2.39 -1.42 -16.38
CA ILE A 261 1.56 -1.40 -15.17
C ILE A 261 0.18 -0.87 -15.52
N TYR A 262 -0.85 -1.62 -15.11
CA TYR A 262 -2.24 -1.17 -15.14
C TYR A 262 -2.65 -0.71 -13.73
N GLU A 263 -2.80 0.60 -13.54
CA GLU A 263 -3.19 1.16 -12.24
C GLU A 263 -4.71 1.10 -12.07
N VAL A 264 -5.16 0.59 -10.91
CA VAL A 264 -6.55 0.19 -10.67
C VAL A 264 -7.03 0.64 -9.28
N HIS A 265 -8.16 1.35 -9.23
CA HIS A 265 -8.96 1.46 -8.01
C HIS A 265 -10.04 0.37 -8.01
N LEU A 266 -9.88 -0.65 -7.17
CA LEU A 266 -10.69 -1.86 -7.17
C LEU A 266 -12.19 -1.55 -7.08
N GLY A 267 -12.58 -0.64 -6.17
CA GLY A 267 -13.98 -0.30 -5.91
C GLY A 267 -14.74 0.37 -7.05
N SER A 268 -14.05 0.88 -8.07
CA SER A 268 -14.69 1.58 -9.20
C SER A 268 -14.29 1.03 -10.57
N TRP A 269 -13.42 0.02 -10.62
CA TRP A 269 -13.05 -0.63 -11.87
C TRP A 269 -14.26 -1.27 -12.54
N ARG A 270 -14.95 -2.15 -11.79
CA ARG A 270 -16.20 -2.80 -12.18
C ARG A 270 -17.16 -2.85 -11.01
N ARG A 271 -18.43 -2.60 -11.31
CA ARG A 271 -19.54 -2.67 -10.36
C ARG A 271 -20.69 -3.46 -10.98
N ILE A 272 -21.46 -4.15 -10.17
CA ILE A 272 -22.60 -4.97 -10.61
C ILE A 272 -23.88 -4.17 -10.38
N VAL A 273 -24.43 -3.62 -11.46
CA VAL A 273 -25.60 -2.72 -11.43
C VAL A 273 -26.82 -3.45 -10.85
N GLU A 274 -27.00 -4.71 -11.22
CA GLU A 274 -28.09 -5.57 -10.78
C GLU A 274 -28.07 -5.85 -9.27
N GLU A 275 -26.90 -5.69 -8.63
CA GLU A 275 -26.69 -5.91 -7.20
C GLU A 275 -26.51 -4.57 -6.45
N GLY A 276 -27.30 -3.57 -6.85
CA GLY A 276 -27.30 -2.26 -6.21
C GLY A 276 -26.04 -1.44 -6.49
N ASP A 277 -25.45 -1.63 -7.67
CA ASP A 277 -24.19 -1.01 -8.09
C ASP A 277 -23.06 -1.26 -7.09
N ARG A 278 -22.97 -2.47 -6.52
CA ARG A 278 -21.87 -2.82 -5.61
C ARG A 278 -20.56 -3.03 -6.38
N PRO A 279 -19.40 -2.74 -5.78
CA PRO A 279 -18.11 -3.15 -6.34
C PRO A 279 -17.99 -4.68 -6.41
N LEU A 280 -17.12 -5.15 -7.30
CA LEU A 280 -16.67 -6.54 -7.27
C LEU A 280 -15.92 -6.83 -5.95
N THR A 281 -16.09 -8.06 -5.46
CA THR A 281 -15.27 -8.61 -4.37
C THR A 281 -13.86 -8.95 -4.86
N TYR A 282 -12.92 -9.24 -3.95
CA TYR A 282 -11.59 -9.71 -4.32
C TYR A 282 -11.66 -10.99 -5.18
N ARG A 283 -12.55 -11.93 -4.84
CA ARG A 283 -12.73 -13.19 -5.57
C ARG A 283 -13.31 -13.01 -6.98
N GLU A 284 -14.21 -12.04 -7.16
CA GLU A 284 -14.77 -11.72 -8.48
C GLU A 284 -13.78 -10.91 -9.33
N THR A 285 -13.04 -10.01 -8.69
CA THR A 285 -12.03 -9.18 -9.35
C THR A 285 -10.89 -10.02 -9.90
N ALA A 286 -10.43 -11.02 -9.14
CA ALA A 286 -9.25 -11.82 -9.49
C ALA A 286 -9.28 -12.42 -10.91
N PRO A 287 -10.27 -13.26 -11.30
CA PRO A 287 -10.32 -13.80 -12.65
C PRO A 287 -10.61 -12.73 -13.69
N ALA A 288 -11.54 -11.80 -13.41
CA ALA A 288 -11.93 -10.76 -14.36
C ALA A 288 -10.76 -9.85 -14.74
N LEU A 289 -9.94 -9.46 -13.75
CA LEU A 289 -8.80 -8.59 -13.93
C LEU A 289 -7.62 -9.34 -14.56
N ALA A 290 -7.40 -10.61 -14.20
CA ALA A 290 -6.39 -11.43 -14.83
C ALA A 290 -6.66 -11.59 -16.34
N ASP A 291 -7.88 -11.97 -16.71
CA ASP A 291 -8.28 -12.10 -18.12
C ASP A 291 -8.13 -10.77 -18.88
N TYR A 292 -8.48 -9.66 -18.22
CA TYR A 292 -8.35 -8.32 -18.80
C TYR A 292 -6.89 -7.94 -19.06
N CYS A 293 -6.02 -8.14 -18.06
CA CYS A 293 -4.60 -7.81 -18.13
C CYS A 293 -3.87 -8.71 -19.13
N GLU A 294 -4.15 -10.01 -19.17
CA GLU A 294 -3.58 -10.90 -20.18
C GLU A 294 -4.02 -10.51 -21.60
N ARG A 295 -5.31 -10.23 -21.79
CA ARG A 295 -5.85 -9.82 -23.10
C ARG A 295 -5.17 -8.56 -23.61
N LEU A 296 -4.91 -7.59 -22.74
CA LEU A 296 -4.22 -6.34 -23.06
C LEU A 296 -2.68 -6.43 -22.94
N GLY A 297 -2.15 -7.54 -22.44
CA GLY A 297 -0.71 -7.77 -22.33
C GLY A 297 0.01 -6.95 -21.25
N PHE A 298 -0.68 -6.46 -20.21
CA PHE A 298 -0.01 -5.87 -19.05
C PHE A 298 0.89 -6.90 -18.35
N THR A 299 1.87 -6.42 -17.60
CA THR A 299 2.77 -7.28 -16.79
C THR A 299 2.43 -7.23 -15.31
N HIS A 300 1.93 -6.09 -14.85
CA HIS A 300 1.63 -5.83 -13.45
C HIS A 300 0.32 -5.06 -13.34
N VAL A 301 -0.34 -5.24 -12.21
CA VAL A 301 -1.41 -4.36 -11.72
C VAL A 301 -0.86 -3.58 -10.55
N GLU A 302 -1.09 -2.27 -10.53
CA GLU A 302 -0.87 -1.43 -9.36
C GLU A 302 -2.21 -1.06 -8.75
N PHE A 303 -2.47 -1.49 -7.52
CA PHE A 303 -3.70 -1.12 -6.83
C PHE A 303 -3.48 0.16 -6.03
N LEU A 304 -4.40 1.11 -6.18
CA LEU A 304 -4.60 2.15 -5.15
C LEU A 304 -4.79 1.49 -3.76
N PRO A 305 -4.57 2.20 -2.64
CA PRO A 305 -4.39 1.55 -1.35
C PRO A 305 -5.53 0.60 -0.97
N LEU A 306 -5.18 -0.68 -0.78
CA LEU A 306 -6.14 -1.71 -0.34
C LEU A 306 -6.12 -1.96 1.17
N LYS A 307 -5.30 -1.21 1.93
CA LYS A 307 -5.35 -1.19 3.41
C LYS A 307 -6.72 -0.69 3.91
N GLY A 308 -7.10 -0.95 5.15
CA GLY A 308 -8.41 -0.51 5.65
C GLY A 308 -8.52 1.01 5.85
N PHE A 309 -9.52 1.66 5.24
CA PHE A 309 -9.76 3.10 5.31
C PHE A 309 -11.25 3.44 5.54
N PRO A 310 -11.59 4.46 6.36
CA PRO A 310 -12.98 4.78 6.70
C PRO A 310 -13.75 5.45 5.58
N TYR A 311 -13.14 6.39 4.87
CA TYR A 311 -13.82 7.27 3.93
C TYR A 311 -13.52 6.93 2.46
N GLY A 312 -14.56 6.60 1.69
CA GLY A 312 -14.45 6.23 0.27
C GLY A 312 -13.80 7.31 -0.61
N GLY A 313 -14.12 8.58 -0.36
CA GLY A 313 -13.58 9.71 -1.13
C GLY A 313 -12.10 10.00 -0.87
N SER A 314 -11.46 9.30 0.08
CA SER A 314 -9.99 9.34 0.22
C SER A 314 -9.27 8.43 -0.78
N TRP A 315 -10.02 7.62 -1.53
CA TRP A 315 -9.53 6.61 -2.48
C TRP A 315 -8.60 5.55 -1.89
N GLY A 316 -8.51 5.51 -0.55
CA GLY A 316 -7.62 4.62 0.21
C GLY A 316 -6.46 5.34 0.91
N TYR A 317 -6.17 6.60 0.57
CA TYR A 317 -5.00 7.30 1.08
C TYR A 317 -5.11 7.75 2.55
N GLN A 318 -6.31 7.75 3.14
CA GLN A 318 -6.48 7.98 4.57
C GLN A 318 -6.67 6.66 5.32
N VAL A 319 -5.57 5.93 5.50
CA VAL A 319 -5.54 4.58 6.08
C VAL A 319 -5.76 4.61 7.59
N ALA A 320 -6.60 3.72 8.11
CA ALA A 320 -6.82 3.53 9.54
C ALA A 320 -6.37 2.14 10.03
N ASN A 321 -6.55 1.08 9.23
CA ASN A 321 -6.13 -0.28 9.56
C ASN A 321 -4.97 -0.69 8.64
N TYR A 322 -3.75 -0.60 9.13
CA TYR A 322 -2.55 -0.77 8.29
C TYR A 322 -2.25 -2.22 7.93
N TYR A 323 -2.62 -3.17 8.80
CA TYR A 323 -2.34 -4.61 8.67
C TYR A 323 -3.53 -5.44 8.17
N ALA A 324 -4.63 -4.79 7.78
CA ALA A 324 -5.81 -5.43 7.23
C ALA A 324 -6.11 -4.91 5.83
N PRO A 325 -6.41 -5.79 4.86
CA PRO A 325 -7.05 -5.33 3.63
C PRO A 325 -8.44 -4.80 3.94
N THR A 326 -8.91 -3.85 3.13
CA THR A 326 -10.21 -3.23 3.32
C THR A 326 -11.31 -4.28 3.21
N ALA A 327 -12.18 -4.33 4.22
CA ALA A 327 -13.27 -5.30 4.31
C ALA A 327 -14.38 -5.06 3.28
N ARG A 328 -14.32 -3.95 2.53
CA ARG A 328 -15.30 -3.57 1.49
C ARG A 328 -15.47 -4.64 0.40
N TYR A 329 -14.44 -5.45 0.16
CA TYR A 329 -14.39 -6.38 -0.97
C TYR A 329 -14.25 -7.85 -0.55
N GLY A 330 -14.27 -8.15 0.75
CA GLY A 330 -14.09 -9.51 1.27
C GLY A 330 -13.17 -9.55 2.48
N ASN A 331 -12.84 -10.76 2.91
CA ASN A 331 -11.94 -10.99 4.03
C ASN A 331 -10.46 -11.06 3.57
N PRO A 332 -9.48 -11.13 4.50
CA PRO A 332 -8.06 -11.18 4.14
C PRO A 332 -7.64 -12.38 3.28
N ASP A 333 -8.27 -13.54 3.44
CA ASP A 333 -7.99 -14.71 2.61
C ASP A 333 -8.55 -14.55 1.19
N ASP A 334 -9.60 -13.76 1.00
CA ASP A 334 -10.09 -13.37 -0.34
C ASP A 334 -9.10 -12.43 -1.04
N PHE A 335 -8.42 -11.54 -0.30
CA PHE A 335 -7.32 -10.73 -0.83
C PHE A 335 -6.13 -11.61 -1.23
N ARG A 336 -5.73 -12.57 -0.38
CA ARG A 336 -4.65 -13.53 -0.73
C ARG A 336 -4.99 -14.32 -1.99
N PHE A 337 -6.25 -14.71 -2.16
CA PHE A 337 -6.74 -15.35 -3.39
C PHE A 337 -6.59 -14.45 -4.63
N LEU A 338 -6.85 -13.15 -4.51
CA LEU A 338 -6.63 -12.20 -5.62
C LEU A 338 -5.17 -12.19 -6.06
N VAL A 339 -4.24 -12.09 -5.12
CA VAL A 339 -2.80 -12.06 -5.40
C VAL A 339 -2.35 -13.40 -6.01
N ASP A 340 -2.69 -14.53 -5.38
CA ASP A 340 -2.32 -15.88 -5.86
C ASP A 340 -2.85 -16.13 -7.28
N HIS A 341 -4.08 -15.72 -7.56
CA HIS A 341 -4.67 -15.87 -8.89
C HIS A 341 -3.93 -15.05 -9.95
N LEU A 342 -3.58 -13.80 -9.65
CA LEU A 342 -2.82 -12.95 -10.57
C LEU A 342 -1.42 -13.53 -10.85
N HIS A 343 -0.72 -14.01 -9.82
CA HIS A 343 0.60 -14.64 -9.96
C HIS A 343 0.58 -15.89 -10.84
N ARG A 344 -0.43 -16.75 -10.66
CA ARG A 344 -0.63 -17.94 -11.50
C ARG A 344 -0.92 -17.62 -12.96
N ARG A 345 -1.40 -16.42 -13.23
CA ARG A 345 -1.64 -15.85 -14.56
C ARG A 345 -0.47 -15.00 -15.05
N GLY A 346 0.65 -15.00 -14.31
CA GLY A 346 1.89 -14.30 -14.69
C GLY A 346 1.79 -12.78 -14.60
N ILE A 347 0.90 -12.26 -13.74
CA ILE A 347 0.69 -10.84 -13.51
C ILE A 347 1.17 -10.49 -12.11
N GLY A 348 2.10 -9.54 -12.00
CA GLY A 348 2.57 -9.08 -10.70
C GLY A 348 1.64 -8.06 -10.06
N VAL A 349 1.72 -7.94 -8.74
CA VAL A 349 0.89 -7.06 -7.93
C VAL A 349 1.74 -6.00 -7.23
N ILE A 350 1.48 -4.74 -7.54
CA ILE A 350 2.00 -3.58 -6.80
C ILE A 350 0.84 -3.00 -5.99
N MET A 351 1.12 -2.49 -4.80
CA MET A 351 0.12 -1.81 -3.98
C MET A 351 0.64 -0.45 -3.50
N ASP A 352 -0.22 0.56 -3.60
CA ASP A 352 0.05 1.85 -3.00
C ASP A 352 0.09 1.73 -1.48
N TRP A 353 1.23 2.14 -0.93
CA TRP A 353 1.55 2.08 0.47
C TRP A 353 1.74 3.50 1.01
N VAL A 354 0.93 3.82 2.03
CA VAL A 354 0.82 5.17 2.59
C VAL A 354 1.49 5.29 3.97
N PRO A 355 2.81 5.56 4.05
CA PRO A 355 3.54 5.83 5.28
C PRO A 355 3.66 7.34 5.60
N ALA A 356 3.18 8.21 4.71
CA ALA A 356 3.35 9.66 4.83
C ALA A 356 2.49 10.25 5.97
N HIS A 357 1.27 9.75 6.14
CA HIS A 357 0.32 10.31 7.09
C HIS A 357 -0.78 9.30 7.46
N PHE A 358 -1.63 9.67 8.43
CA PHE A 358 -2.83 8.93 8.83
C PHE A 358 -3.93 9.90 9.32
N PRO A 359 -5.23 9.54 9.25
CA PRO A 359 -6.31 10.45 9.59
C PRO A 359 -6.46 10.67 11.11
N LYS A 360 -7.16 11.74 11.49
CA LYS A 360 -7.39 12.14 12.90
C LYS A 360 -8.57 11.41 13.57
N ASP A 361 -9.10 10.38 12.94
CA ASP A 361 -10.19 9.55 13.48
C ASP A 361 -9.88 9.07 14.91
N ALA A 362 -10.74 9.47 15.85
CA ALA A 362 -10.52 9.24 17.29
C ALA A 362 -10.44 7.76 17.68
N TRP A 363 -11.04 6.87 16.87
CA TRP A 363 -11.02 5.42 17.08
C TRP A 363 -9.77 4.72 16.51
N ALA A 364 -8.95 5.42 15.71
CA ALA A 364 -7.75 4.88 15.06
C ALA A 364 -6.46 5.34 15.77
N LEU A 365 -5.37 5.58 15.03
CA LEU A 365 -4.03 5.84 15.60
C LEU A 365 -3.87 7.21 16.31
N GLY A 366 -4.70 8.20 15.99
CA GLY A 366 -4.53 9.57 16.53
C GLY A 366 -4.67 9.63 18.05
N ARG A 367 -3.71 10.22 18.75
CA ARG A 367 -3.67 10.32 20.21
C ARG A 367 -3.92 8.98 20.90
N PHE A 368 -3.26 7.92 20.41
CA PHE A 368 -3.64 6.53 20.66
C PHE A 368 -3.79 6.16 22.14
N ASP A 369 -2.89 6.60 23.01
CA ASP A 369 -2.94 6.38 24.47
C ASP A 369 -3.22 7.67 25.26
N GLY A 370 -3.84 8.64 24.59
CA GLY A 370 -4.08 9.99 25.09
C GLY A 370 -2.88 10.94 24.97
N SER A 371 -1.73 10.48 24.46
CA SER A 371 -0.57 11.31 24.09
C SER A 371 -0.33 11.28 22.58
N ALA A 372 0.54 12.15 22.04
CA ALA A 372 1.06 11.95 20.68
C ALA A 372 1.96 10.72 20.63
N LEU A 373 1.36 9.56 20.32
CA LEU A 373 2.05 8.27 20.34
C LEU A 373 2.68 7.96 18.98
N TYR A 374 1.82 7.86 17.95
CA TYR A 374 2.23 7.58 16.57
C TYR A 374 2.61 8.86 15.83
N GLU A 375 1.93 9.97 16.13
CA GLU A 375 2.23 11.30 15.63
C GLU A 375 3.27 12.02 16.49
N HIS A 376 3.85 13.09 15.95
CA HIS A 376 4.73 13.96 16.72
C HIS A 376 3.90 14.93 17.60
N GLU A 377 4.36 15.20 18.82
CA GLU A 377 3.64 16.08 19.78
C GLU A 377 3.57 17.53 19.30
N ASP A 378 4.66 18.05 18.73
CA ASP A 378 4.68 19.36 18.04
C ASP A 378 3.89 19.30 16.73
N PRO A 379 2.76 20.02 16.58
CA PRO A 379 1.94 19.99 15.37
C PRO A 379 2.66 20.47 14.11
N ARG A 380 3.72 21.28 14.25
CA ARG A 380 4.54 21.74 13.11
C ARG A 380 5.31 20.60 12.45
N LEU A 381 5.54 19.52 13.19
CA LEU A 381 6.19 18.28 12.75
C LEU A 381 5.18 17.14 12.58
N GLY A 382 4.08 17.16 13.35
CA GLY A 382 3.13 16.06 13.45
C GLY A 382 1.84 16.20 12.65
N GLU A 383 1.63 17.29 11.89
CA GLU A 383 0.37 17.51 11.14
C GLU A 383 0.58 18.06 9.73
N HIS A 384 -0.16 17.53 8.76
CA HIS A 384 -0.34 18.20 7.47
C HIS A 384 -1.52 19.18 7.55
N PRO A 385 -1.27 20.51 7.51
CA PRO A 385 -2.32 21.50 7.75
C PRO A 385 -3.42 21.47 6.68
N ASP A 386 -3.05 21.34 5.40
CA ASP A 386 -4.00 21.37 4.29
C ASP A 386 -4.81 20.07 4.14
N TRP A 387 -4.27 18.96 4.62
CA TRP A 387 -4.94 17.64 4.55
C TRP A 387 -5.76 17.33 5.81
N GLY A 388 -5.48 18.02 6.92
CA GLY A 388 -6.12 17.74 8.20
C GLY A 388 -5.73 16.38 8.79
N THR A 389 -4.56 15.85 8.46
CA THR A 389 -4.06 14.53 8.88
C THR A 389 -2.86 14.63 9.82
N PHE A 390 -2.56 13.55 10.54
CA PHE A 390 -1.35 13.42 11.35
C PHE A 390 -0.19 12.82 10.53
N ILE A 391 1.03 13.22 10.87
CA ILE A 391 2.30 12.71 10.31
C ILE A 391 2.91 11.76 11.34
N PHE A 392 3.41 10.61 10.88
CA PHE A 392 4.12 9.67 11.74
C PHE A 392 5.40 10.27 12.33
N ASN A 393 5.66 9.98 13.60
CA ASN A 393 6.92 10.32 14.26
C ASN A 393 8.01 9.29 13.90
N TYR A 394 8.63 9.45 12.72
CA TYR A 394 9.64 8.54 12.19
C TYR A 394 10.88 8.36 13.11
N GLY A 395 11.15 9.34 13.98
CA GLY A 395 12.25 9.29 14.95
C GLY A 395 12.01 8.33 16.11
N ARG A 396 10.75 7.91 16.35
CA ARG A 396 10.40 6.98 17.42
C ARG A 396 10.53 5.54 16.95
N ASN A 397 11.32 4.75 17.67
CA ASN A 397 11.68 3.37 17.30
C ASN A 397 10.45 2.49 17.03
N GLU A 398 9.47 2.52 17.93
CA GLU A 398 8.28 1.68 17.84
C GLU A 398 7.38 2.07 16.66
N VAL A 399 7.32 3.37 16.33
CA VAL A 399 6.57 3.90 15.17
C VAL A 399 7.26 3.54 13.86
N ARG A 400 8.58 3.71 13.80
CA ARG A 400 9.40 3.27 12.67
C ARG A 400 9.23 1.78 12.43
N ASN A 401 9.28 0.98 13.49
CA ASN A 401 9.11 -0.47 13.41
C ASN A 401 7.68 -0.88 13.02
N PHE A 402 6.65 -0.17 13.48
CA PHE A 402 5.27 -0.37 13.02
C PHE A 402 5.18 -0.23 11.50
N LEU A 403 5.84 0.77 10.90
CA LEU A 403 5.80 0.98 9.45
C LEU A 403 6.67 -0.03 8.69
N ILE A 404 7.90 -0.30 9.14
CA ILE A 404 8.78 -1.27 8.47
C ILE A 404 8.17 -2.68 8.50
N ALA A 405 7.69 -3.13 9.67
CA ALA A 405 7.01 -4.42 9.79
C ALA A 405 5.71 -4.47 8.96
N ASN A 406 5.06 -3.31 8.72
CA ASN A 406 3.89 -3.25 7.85
C ASN A 406 4.24 -3.46 6.38
N ALA A 407 5.31 -2.84 5.89
CA ALA A 407 5.79 -3.10 4.53
C ALA A 407 6.17 -4.57 4.35
N VAL A 408 6.91 -5.14 5.31
CA VAL A 408 7.29 -6.57 5.30
C VAL A 408 6.05 -7.47 5.33
N PHE A 409 5.04 -7.16 6.14
CA PHE A 409 3.78 -7.91 6.20
C PHE A 409 3.13 -8.05 4.82
N TRP A 410 2.97 -6.96 4.08
CA TRP A 410 2.32 -6.98 2.76
C TRP A 410 3.11 -7.77 1.71
N LEU A 411 4.45 -7.70 1.78
CA LEU A 411 5.33 -8.39 0.82
C LEU A 411 5.50 -9.88 1.16
N LYS A 412 5.53 -10.23 2.46
CA LYS A 412 5.81 -11.59 2.95
C LYS A 412 4.55 -12.41 3.21
N GLU A 413 3.55 -11.87 3.90
CA GLU A 413 2.32 -12.61 4.29
C GLU A 413 1.20 -12.51 3.25
N CYS A 414 1.30 -11.49 2.39
CA CYS A 414 0.30 -11.18 1.38
C CYS A 414 0.86 -11.26 -0.05
N HIS A 415 2.16 -11.58 -0.19
CA HIS A 415 2.88 -11.86 -1.45
C HIS A 415 2.89 -10.71 -2.47
N VAL A 416 2.53 -9.47 -2.10
CA VAL A 416 2.62 -8.32 -3.02
C VAL A 416 4.07 -8.19 -3.56
N ASP A 417 4.22 -7.85 -4.84
CA ASP A 417 5.52 -7.79 -5.54
C ASP A 417 6.19 -6.43 -5.47
N GLY A 418 5.47 -5.39 -5.07
CA GLY A 418 6.05 -4.07 -4.87
C GLY A 418 5.14 -3.11 -4.13
N LEU A 419 5.74 -2.07 -3.57
CA LEU A 419 5.03 -0.99 -2.88
C LEU A 419 5.34 0.34 -3.54
N ARG A 420 4.30 1.12 -3.85
CA ARG A 420 4.42 2.50 -4.34
C ARG A 420 4.11 3.47 -3.22
N VAL A 421 5.03 4.39 -2.94
CA VAL A 421 4.89 5.41 -1.91
C VAL A 421 4.47 6.72 -2.55
N ASP A 422 3.26 7.14 -2.23
CA ASP A 422 2.71 8.45 -2.61
C ASP A 422 3.34 9.59 -1.81
N ALA A 423 3.43 10.77 -2.43
CA ALA A 423 3.77 12.03 -1.81
C ALA A 423 5.04 11.97 -0.94
N VAL A 424 6.11 11.33 -1.42
CA VAL A 424 7.38 11.21 -0.67
C VAL A 424 7.92 12.60 -0.28
N ALA A 425 7.68 13.62 -1.11
CA ALA A 425 8.01 15.00 -0.78
C ALA A 425 7.40 15.48 0.56
N SER A 426 6.17 15.04 0.88
CA SER A 426 5.50 15.38 2.14
C SER A 426 6.24 14.85 3.37
N MET A 427 7.00 13.78 3.20
CA MET A 427 7.83 13.17 4.24
C MET A 427 9.19 13.86 4.33
N LEU A 428 9.80 14.17 3.18
CA LEU A 428 11.17 14.68 3.07
C LEU A 428 11.35 16.10 3.60
N TYR A 429 10.29 16.92 3.63
CA TYR A 429 10.39 18.34 3.97
C TYR A 429 9.58 18.74 5.19
N LEU A 430 10.24 19.39 6.14
CA LEU A 430 9.64 19.99 7.33
C LEU A 430 8.78 21.22 6.97
N ASP A 431 9.04 21.87 5.84
CA ASP A 431 8.28 23.02 5.33
C ASP A 431 7.18 22.64 4.31
N TYR A 432 6.92 21.34 4.09
CA TYR A 432 5.91 20.89 3.12
C TYR A 432 4.53 21.47 3.43
N SER A 433 3.96 22.22 2.47
CA SER A 433 2.67 22.91 2.60
C SER A 433 2.56 23.82 3.84
N ARG A 434 3.66 24.49 4.21
CA ARG A 434 3.70 25.40 5.36
C ARG A 434 4.32 26.74 5.01
N ASP A 435 3.66 27.82 5.45
CA ASP A 435 4.19 29.17 5.33
C ASP A 435 5.46 29.38 6.19
N ALA A 436 6.23 30.41 5.83
CA ALA A 436 7.37 30.86 6.64
C ALA A 436 6.94 31.15 8.09
N GLY A 437 7.71 30.61 9.06
CA GLY A 437 7.42 30.73 10.49
C GLY A 437 6.40 29.71 11.03
N ARG A 438 5.81 28.85 10.17
CA ARG A 438 4.90 27.77 10.57
C ARG A 438 5.56 26.38 10.61
N TRP A 439 6.87 26.31 10.42
CA TRP A 439 7.68 25.10 10.51
C TRP A 439 8.98 25.34 11.31
N VAL A 440 9.69 24.27 11.67
CA VAL A 440 10.97 24.35 12.37
C VAL A 440 12.06 23.62 11.57
N PRO A 441 13.27 24.20 11.48
CA PRO A 441 14.38 23.54 10.78
C PRO A 441 14.92 22.34 11.55
N ASN A 442 15.59 21.46 10.81
CA ASN A 442 16.32 20.34 11.39
C ASN A 442 17.52 20.83 12.22
N ARG A 443 18.20 19.89 12.90
CA ARG A 443 19.36 20.18 13.76
C ARG A 443 20.54 20.87 13.05
N TYR A 444 20.56 20.92 11.72
CA TYR A 444 21.58 21.58 10.91
C TYR A 444 21.08 22.89 10.27
N GLY A 445 19.86 23.34 10.58
CA GLY A 445 19.27 24.56 10.04
C GLY A 445 18.59 24.38 8.68
N GLY A 446 18.55 23.17 8.14
CA GLY A 446 17.91 22.85 6.86
C GLY A 446 16.43 22.49 7.00
N ARG A 447 15.76 22.31 5.85
CA ARG A 447 14.33 21.94 5.77
C ARG A 447 14.09 20.44 5.63
N GLU A 448 15.15 19.66 5.50
CA GLU A 448 15.11 18.22 5.30
C GLU A 448 14.68 17.53 6.60
N ASN A 449 13.71 16.62 6.51
CA ASN A 449 13.29 15.77 7.61
C ASN A 449 14.25 14.59 7.74
N LEU A 450 15.22 14.68 8.66
CA LEU A 450 16.30 13.70 8.80
C LEU A 450 15.77 12.34 9.26
N GLU A 451 14.76 12.34 10.13
CA GLU A 451 14.13 11.14 10.64
C GLU A 451 13.37 10.38 9.53
N ALA A 452 12.70 11.10 8.64
CA ALA A 452 12.05 10.50 7.46
C ALA A 452 13.08 9.95 6.46
N LEU A 453 14.20 10.65 6.25
CA LEU A 453 15.30 10.19 5.40
C LEU A 453 15.90 8.87 5.92
N ASP A 454 16.20 8.82 7.21
CA ASP A 454 16.75 7.62 7.85
C ASP A 454 15.74 6.46 7.80
N PHE A 455 14.46 6.75 8.04
CA PHE A 455 13.38 5.76 7.90
C PHE A 455 13.28 5.19 6.48
N LEU A 456 13.24 6.02 5.44
CA LEU A 456 13.10 5.54 4.05
C LEU A 456 14.30 4.68 3.62
N ARG A 457 15.51 5.05 4.04
CA ARG A 457 16.72 4.25 3.78
C ARG A 457 16.68 2.91 4.51
N GLU A 458 16.29 2.91 5.78
CA GLU A 458 16.15 1.68 6.56
C GLU A 458 15.05 0.78 5.98
N LEU A 459 13.90 1.35 5.65
CA LEU A 459 12.78 0.66 5.02
C LEU A 459 13.21 -0.09 3.75
N ASN A 460 13.81 0.62 2.79
CA ASN A 460 14.21 0.01 1.52
C ASN A 460 15.28 -1.07 1.74
N ALA A 461 16.26 -0.83 2.64
CA ALA A 461 17.28 -1.82 2.96
C ALA A 461 16.68 -3.11 3.57
N VAL A 462 15.73 -2.97 4.51
CA VAL A 462 15.06 -4.11 5.15
C VAL A 462 14.17 -4.84 4.16
N VAL A 463 13.37 -4.12 3.37
CA VAL A 463 12.47 -4.72 2.38
C VAL A 463 13.24 -5.57 1.37
N HIS A 464 14.33 -5.05 0.79
CA HIS A 464 15.14 -5.81 -0.17
C HIS A 464 15.90 -6.98 0.46
N HIS A 465 16.22 -6.89 1.77
CA HIS A 465 16.81 -7.99 2.50
C HIS A 465 15.80 -9.12 2.76
N GLU A 466 14.64 -8.78 3.29
CA GLU A 466 13.60 -9.74 3.67
C GLU A 466 12.91 -10.35 2.45
N GLN A 467 12.72 -9.57 1.38
CA GLN A 467 11.99 -9.97 0.17
C GLN A 467 12.76 -9.55 -1.11
N PRO A 468 13.78 -10.33 -1.53
CA PRO A 468 14.51 -10.04 -2.76
C PRO A 468 13.60 -10.00 -4.01
N GLY A 469 13.91 -9.09 -4.93
CA GLY A 469 13.21 -8.96 -6.21
C GLY A 469 11.85 -8.26 -6.15
N VAL A 470 11.45 -7.71 -5.00
CA VAL A 470 10.32 -6.78 -4.92
C VAL A 470 10.71 -5.39 -5.46
N MET A 471 9.71 -4.60 -5.87
CA MET A 471 9.90 -3.22 -6.31
C MET A 471 9.46 -2.21 -5.26
N MET A 472 10.34 -1.26 -4.93
CA MET A 472 10.00 -0.06 -4.17
C MET A 472 9.93 1.14 -5.11
N ILE A 473 8.76 1.78 -5.19
CA ILE A 473 8.46 2.85 -6.16
C ILE A 473 8.14 4.14 -5.40
N ALA A 474 8.70 5.26 -5.81
CA ALA A 474 8.43 6.58 -5.21
C ALA A 474 7.72 7.52 -6.18
N GLU A 475 6.70 8.24 -5.69
CA GLU A 475 6.31 9.53 -6.24
C GLU A 475 6.95 10.65 -5.42
N GLU A 476 7.83 11.41 -6.06
CA GLU A 476 8.53 12.54 -5.45
C GLU A 476 8.58 13.68 -6.47
N SER A 477 7.99 14.82 -6.13
CA SER A 477 7.64 15.90 -7.05
C SER A 477 8.45 17.20 -6.89
N THR A 478 9.50 17.22 -6.06
CA THR A 478 10.34 18.42 -5.80
C THR A 478 11.74 18.35 -6.40
N SER A 479 12.03 17.34 -7.23
CA SER A 479 13.36 17.08 -7.80
C SER A 479 14.42 16.70 -6.76
N TRP A 480 14.02 16.02 -5.67
CA TRP A 480 14.99 15.42 -4.75
C TRP A 480 15.91 14.47 -5.54
N PRO A 481 17.25 14.56 -5.38
CA PRO A 481 18.18 13.77 -6.17
C PRO A 481 18.42 12.38 -5.55
N LEU A 482 18.83 11.43 -6.38
CA LEU A 482 19.26 10.09 -5.98
C LEU A 482 18.17 9.28 -5.26
N VAL A 483 16.90 9.53 -5.57
CA VAL A 483 15.76 8.79 -4.99
C VAL A 483 15.91 7.29 -5.26
N THR A 484 16.36 6.93 -6.46
CA THR A 484 16.48 5.54 -6.92
C THR A 484 17.89 4.94 -6.77
N LYS A 485 18.74 5.58 -5.96
CA LYS A 485 20.10 5.08 -5.67
C LYS A 485 20.20 4.54 -4.26
N GLY A 486 21.15 3.63 -4.05
CA GLY A 486 21.43 3.04 -2.76
C GLY A 486 21.90 4.06 -1.71
N ALA A 487 21.72 3.72 -0.44
CA ALA A 487 22.13 4.57 0.68
C ALA A 487 23.65 4.81 0.72
N ASP A 488 24.45 3.88 0.20
CA ASP A 488 25.90 3.98 0.02
C ASP A 488 26.31 5.12 -0.94
N GLN A 489 25.43 5.47 -1.87
CA GLN A 489 25.58 6.60 -2.80
C GLN A 489 24.86 7.87 -2.31
N GLY A 490 24.33 7.85 -1.08
CA GLY A 490 23.54 8.95 -0.50
C GLY A 490 22.06 8.97 -0.89
N GLY A 491 21.59 7.97 -1.64
CA GLY A 491 20.21 7.88 -2.10
C GLY A 491 19.21 7.40 -1.05
N LEU A 492 17.95 7.20 -1.47
CA LEU A 492 16.85 6.74 -0.61
C LEU A 492 16.60 5.23 -0.70
N GLY A 493 17.14 4.56 -1.71
CA GLY A 493 17.05 3.11 -1.89
C GLY A 493 15.81 2.61 -2.63
N PHE A 494 15.00 3.48 -3.25
CA PHE A 494 13.91 3.03 -4.12
C PHE A 494 14.47 2.41 -5.41
N ASP A 495 13.72 1.52 -6.05
CA ASP A 495 14.09 0.99 -7.38
C ASP A 495 13.69 1.97 -8.47
N PHE A 496 12.50 2.55 -8.35
CA PHE A 496 11.91 3.42 -9.37
C PHE A 496 11.32 4.71 -8.80
N LYS A 497 11.28 5.74 -9.65
CA LYS A 497 10.62 7.02 -9.39
C LYS A 497 9.63 7.33 -10.50
N TRP A 498 8.46 7.85 -10.17
CA TRP A 498 7.55 8.42 -11.17
C TRP A 498 8.14 9.69 -11.80
N ASN A 499 8.17 9.76 -13.13
CA ASN A 499 8.65 10.94 -13.86
C ASN A 499 7.53 11.99 -14.01
N MET A 500 7.26 12.71 -12.93
CA MET A 500 6.22 13.74 -12.89
C MET A 500 6.50 14.90 -13.87
N GLY A 501 7.77 15.25 -14.08
CA GLY A 501 8.17 16.28 -15.04
C GLY A 501 7.84 15.89 -16.48
N TRP A 502 8.20 14.66 -16.89
CA TRP A 502 7.83 14.14 -18.21
C TRP A 502 6.32 14.07 -18.40
N MET A 503 5.60 13.61 -17.38
CA MET A 503 4.13 13.50 -17.42
C MET A 503 3.51 14.89 -17.67
N HIS A 504 3.90 15.88 -16.88
CA HIS A 504 3.36 17.24 -16.99
C HIS A 504 3.66 17.87 -18.36
N ASP A 505 4.94 17.85 -18.76
CA ASP A 505 5.37 18.44 -20.03
C ASP A 505 4.68 17.77 -21.23
N THR A 506 4.58 16.44 -21.21
CA THR A 506 3.94 15.67 -22.27
C THR A 506 2.45 15.98 -22.36
N ILE A 507 1.72 15.95 -21.24
CA ILE A 507 0.28 16.27 -21.24
C ILE A 507 0.03 17.71 -21.73
N GLU A 508 0.80 18.68 -21.24
CA GLU A 508 0.65 20.08 -21.66
C GLU A 508 0.95 20.30 -23.14
N TYR A 509 1.92 19.58 -23.71
CA TYR A 509 2.18 19.60 -25.15
C TYR A 509 0.97 19.09 -25.95
N PHE A 510 0.41 17.94 -25.57
CA PHE A 510 -0.67 17.30 -26.31
C PHE A 510 -2.03 17.98 -26.14
N LYS A 511 -2.27 18.68 -25.01
CA LYS A 511 -3.45 19.55 -24.80
C LYS A 511 -3.54 20.73 -25.76
N ARG A 512 -2.41 21.15 -26.33
CA ARG A 512 -2.35 22.30 -27.22
C ARG A 512 -2.85 21.96 -28.61
N ASP A 513 -3.41 22.99 -29.25
CA ASP A 513 -3.66 22.99 -30.69
C ASP A 513 -2.37 22.61 -31.43
N PRO A 514 -2.41 21.60 -32.34
CA PRO A 514 -1.27 21.24 -33.15
C PRO A 514 -0.58 22.43 -33.84
N PHE A 515 -1.29 23.49 -34.19
CA PHE A 515 -0.70 24.70 -34.78
C PHE A 515 0.32 25.39 -33.88
N VAL A 516 0.11 25.41 -32.56
CA VAL A 516 0.97 26.12 -31.60
C VAL A 516 2.05 25.25 -30.96
N ARG A 517 1.99 23.91 -31.15
CA ARG A 517 2.95 22.95 -30.57
C ARG A 517 4.42 23.28 -30.88
N ARG A 518 4.70 23.90 -32.03
CA ARG A 518 6.05 24.36 -32.41
C ARG A 518 6.75 25.25 -31.38
N TYR A 519 5.98 26.02 -30.59
CA TYR A 519 6.53 26.91 -29.57
C TYR A 519 6.82 26.19 -28.24
N PHE A 520 6.40 24.92 -28.12
CA PHE A 520 6.50 24.09 -26.92
C PHE A 520 7.20 22.76 -27.24
N HIS A 521 7.95 22.68 -28.34
CA HIS A 521 8.64 21.45 -28.75
C HIS A 521 9.62 20.94 -27.69
N ASN A 522 10.16 21.86 -26.89
CA ASN A 522 11.00 21.53 -25.73
C ASN A 522 10.29 20.67 -24.68
N SER A 523 8.96 20.72 -24.57
CA SER A 523 8.19 19.84 -23.67
C SER A 523 8.35 18.35 -24.02
N LEU A 524 8.69 18.01 -25.26
CA LEU A 524 8.97 16.62 -25.63
C LEU A 524 10.44 16.22 -25.43
N THR A 525 11.36 17.19 -25.47
CA THR A 525 12.81 16.90 -25.50
C THR A 525 13.49 17.12 -24.14
N PHE A 526 12.92 17.97 -23.29
CA PHE A 526 13.50 18.35 -22.00
C PHE A 526 13.60 17.17 -21.02
N GLY A 527 12.57 16.32 -20.96
CA GLY A 527 12.54 15.13 -20.10
C GLY A 527 13.75 14.19 -20.30
N LEU A 528 14.29 14.14 -21.51
CA LEU A 528 15.44 13.30 -21.86
C LEU A 528 16.79 13.88 -21.39
N THR A 529 16.84 15.15 -20.99
CA THR A 529 18.06 15.74 -20.40
C THR A 529 18.38 15.17 -19.02
N TYR A 530 17.37 14.66 -18.31
CA TYR A 530 17.51 14.07 -16.98
C TYR A 530 16.96 12.64 -16.87
N ALA A 531 16.51 12.02 -17.97
CA ALA A 531 15.86 10.70 -17.99
C ALA A 531 16.71 9.54 -17.42
N TRP A 532 18.02 9.73 -17.22
CA TRP A 532 18.93 8.74 -16.63
C TRP A 532 19.51 9.18 -15.28
N SER A 533 19.02 10.28 -14.71
CA SER A 533 19.35 10.69 -13.33
C SER A 533 18.72 9.75 -12.30
N GLU A 534 17.57 9.16 -12.64
CA GLU A 534 16.82 8.18 -11.85
C GLU A 534 16.31 7.06 -12.75
N ASN A 535 15.88 5.96 -12.14
CA ASN A 535 15.18 4.89 -12.84
C ASN A 535 13.69 5.24 -12.93
N TYR A 536 13.22 5.70 -14.08
CA TYR A 536 11.88 6.25 -14.19
C TYR A 536 10.79 5.25 -14.61
N ILE A 537 9.62 5.40 -14.00
CA ILE A 537 8.32 5.00 -14.56
C ILE A 537 7.69 6.26 -15.16
N LEU A 538 7.05 6.12 -16.31
CA LEU A 538 6.29 7.16 -17.00
C LEU A 538 4.80 6.99 -16.64
N PRO A 539 4.23 7.82 -15.76
CA PRO A 539 2.86 7.63 -15.28
C PRO A 539 1.86 8.48 -16.07
N PHE A 540 0.76 7.86 -16.50
CA PHE A 540 -0.53 8.53 -16.64
C PHE A 540 -1.47 7.93 -15.60
N SER A 541 -1.39 8.47 -14.38
CA SER A 541 -2.06 7.94 -13.19
C SER A 541 -3.46 8.49 -12.97
N HIS A 542 -4.14 7.97 -11.95
CA HIS A 542 -5.47 8.40 -11.50
C HIS A 542 -5.57 9.92 -11.22
N ASP A 543 -4.53 10.51 -10.65
CA ASP A 543 -4.49 11.95 -10.32
C ASP A 543 -4.60 12.85 -11.54
N GLU A 544 -4.25 12.36 -12.72
CA GLU A 544 -4.27 13.14 -13.94
C GLU A 544 -5.62 13.16 -14.65
N VAL A 545 -6.61 12.38 -14.19
CA VAL A 545 -7.92 12.26 -14.84
C VAL A 545 -9.10 12.56 -13.90
N VAL A 546 -8.88 13.47 -12.96
CA VAL A 546 -9.83 13.92 -11.92
C VAL A 546 -9.75 15.44 -11.72
N HIS A 547 -10.60 15.98 -10.85
CA HIS A 547 -10.53 17.36 -10.35
C HIS A 547 -10.47 18.43 -11.45
N MET A 548 -11.31 18.28 -12.48
CA MET A 548 -11.41 19.21 -13.62
C MET A 548 -10.18 19.21 -14.56
N LYS A 549 -9.27 18.24 -14.42
CA LYS A 549 -8.14 18.07 -15.34
C LYS A 549 -8.57 17.48 -16.70
N GLY A 550 -9.75 16.85 -16.78
CA GLY A 550 -10.24 16.09 -17.93
C GLY A 550 -9.65 14.69 -18.02
N SER A 551 -10.34 13.77 -18.71
CA SER A 551 -9.82 12.45 -19.06
C SER A 551 -8.67 12.53 -20.07
N MET A 552 -7.90 11.45 -20.26
CA MET A 552 -6.81 11.46 -21.25
C MET A 552 -7.30 11.77 -22.67
N LEU A 553 -8.46 11.25 -23.09
CA LEU A 553 -9.03 11.57 -24.39
C LEU A 553 -9.49 13.04 -24.45
N ASP A 554 -10.18 13.51 -23.42
CA ASP A 554 -10.77 14.85 -23.46
C ASP A 554 -9.73 15.97 -23.39
N LYS A 555 -8.56 15.70 -22.79
CA LYS A 555 -7.38 16.58 -22.85
C LYS A 555 -6.91 16.85 -24.28
N MET A 556 -7.11 15.93 -25.23
CA MET A 556 -6.60 16.10 -26.59
C MET A 556 -7.34 17.23 -27.32
N HIS A 557 -6.63 17.99 -28.14
CA HIS A 557 -7.20 19.08 -28.92
C HIS A 557 -7.81 18.61 -30.25
N GLY A 558 -8.88 19.28 -30.70
CA GLY A 558 -9.45 19.11 -32.04
C GLY A 558 -10.80 18.39 -32.08
N THR A 559 -11.19 17.94 -33.27
CA THR A 559 -12.40 17.11 -33.47
C THR A 559 -12.28 15.77 -32.77
N ARG A 560 -13.38 15.03 -32.64
CA ARG A 560 -13.38 13.68 -32.05
C ARG A 560 -12.30 12.78 -32.67
N GLU A 561 -12.20 12.76 -33.99
CA GLU A 561 -11.25 11.95 -34.75
C GLU A 561 -9.80 12.39 -34.49
N GLN A 562 -9.56 13.71 -34.39
CA GLN A 562 -8.25 14.26 -34.04
C GLN A 562 -7.87 13.94 -32.59
N LYS A 563 -8.83 13.96 -31.66
CA LYS A 563 -8.59 13.55 -30.26
C LYS A 563 -8.14 12.09 -30.18
N PHE A 564 -8.84 11.18 -30.86
CA PHE A 564 -8.45 9.76 -30.92
C PHE A 564 -7.09 9.57 -31.59
N SER A 565 -6.84 10.22 -32.73
CA SER A 565 -5.55 10.11 -33.44
C SER A 565 -4.39 10.61 -32.57
N THR A 566 -4.59 11.76 -31.91
CA THR A 566 -3.61 12.33 -30.97
C THR A 566 -3.35 11.40 -29.79
N LEU A 567 -4.40 10.83 -29.19
CA LEU A 567 -4.25 9.92 -28.05
C LEU A 567 -3.47 8.65 -28.44
N ARG A 568 -3.76 8.08 -29.62
CA ARG A 568 -3.03 6.92 -30.15
C ARG A 568 -1.55 7.25 -30.38
N ALA A 569 -1.26 8.38 -31.01
CA ALA A 569 0.12 8.84 -31.23
C ALA A 569 0.85 9.09 -29.90
N LEU A 570 0.18 9.69 -28.92
CA LEU A 570 0.73 9.90 -27.57
C LEU A 570 1.09 8.57 -26.90
N TYR A 571 0.20 7.58 -26.90
CA TYR A 571 0.49 6.30 -26.27
C TYR A 571 1.63 5.55 -26.97
N ALA A 572 1.71 5.58 -28.29
CA ALA A 572 2.85 5.02 -29.01
C ALA A 572 4.16 5.77 -28.70
N TYR A 573 4.11 7.10 -28.58
CA TYR A 573 5.28 7.87 -28.12
C TYR A 573 5.71 7.47 -26.71
N MET A 574 4.77 7.40 -25.77
CA MET A 574 5.03 6.99 -24.38
C MET A 574 5.65 5.60 -24.29
N TRP A 575 5.15 4.62 -25.05
CA TRP A 575 5.69 3.26 -25.03
C TRP A 575 7.11 3.19 -25.62
N ALA A 576 7.44 4.04 -26.60
CA ALA A 576 8.77 4.11 -27.18
C ALA A 576 9.77 4.96 -26.38
N HIS A 577 9.31 5.92 -25.58
CA HIS A 577 10.16 6.75 -24.72
C HIS A 577 10.91 5.89 -23.67
N PRO A 578 12.17 6.21 -23.28
CA PRO A 578 12.85 5.52 -22.17
C PRO A 578 12.08 5.61 -20.84
N GLY A 579 12.05 4.50 -20.10
CA GLY A 579 11.39 4.38 -18.78
C GLY A 579 10.22 3.38 -18.79
N LYS A 580 9.84 2.83 -17.64
CA LYS A 580 8.74 1.83 -17.56
C LYS A 580 7.37 2.50 -17.69
N LYS A 581 6.29 1.74 -17.93
CA LYS A 581 4.99 2.31 -18.33
C LYS A 581 3.93 2.11 -17.24
N LEU A 582 3.17 3.15 -16.93
CA LEU A 582 1.97 3.06 -16.08
C LEU A 582 0.79 3.77 -16.73
N LEU A 583 -0.34 3.08 -16.85
CA LEU A 583 -1.59 3.64 -17.37
C LEU A 583 -2.74 3.32 -16.41
N PHE A 584 -3.44 4.36 -15.96
CA PHE A 584 -4.63 4.21 -15.13
C PHE A 584 -5.82 3.68 -15.91
N MET A 585 -6.61 2.86 -15.22
CA MET A 585 -7.86 2.31 -15.74
C MET A 585 -8.79 3.41 -16.31
N GLY A 586 -9.40 3.12 -17.46
CA GLY A 586 -10.16 4.08 -18.26
C GLY A 586 -9.31 4.79 -19.32
N GLY A 587 -7.99 4.91 -19.12
CA GLY A 587 -7.07 5.44 -20.12
C GLY A 587 -6.98 4.55 -21.37
N GLU A 588 -7.05 3.23 -21.20
CA GLU A 588 -7.06 2.23 -22.27
C GLU A 588 -8.43 2.08 -22.95
N LEU A 589 -9.48 2.63 -22.34
CA LEU A 589 -10.82 2.75 -22.94
C LEU A 589 -10.97 4.05 -23.73
N ALA A 590 -10.00 4.97 -23.60
CA ALA A 590 -10.14 6.36 -24.01
C ALA A 590 -11.43 6.98 -23.45
N GLN A 591 -11.69 6.80 -22.15
CA GLN A 591 -12.91 7.27 -21.51
C GLN A 591 -13.05 8.79 -21.69
N TRP A 592 -14.28 9.27 -21.93
CA TRP A 592 -14.56 10.70 -22.05
C TRP A 592 -14.58 11.40 -20.70
N ARG A 593 -15.27 10.81 -19.74
CA ARG A 593 -15.50 11.39 -18.43
C ARG A 593 -14.28 11.20 -17.55
N GLU A 594 -14.05 12.16 -16.67
CA GLU A 594 -13.13 11.98 -15.54
C GLU A 594 -13.49 10.74 -14.74
N TRP A 595 -12.47 10.15 -14.12
CA TRP A 595 -12.68 9.06 -13.19
C TRP A 595 -13.53 9.52 -12.01
N SER A 596 -14.40 8.64 -11.53
CA SER A 596 -15.00 8.76 -10.22
C SER A 596 -14.99 7.40 -9.53
N GLU A 597 -14.53 7.41 -8.29
CA GLU A 597 -14.52 6.30 -7.34
C GLU A 597 -15.92 5.76 -7.01
N THR A 598 -16.97 6.54 -7.27
CA THR A 598 -18.37 6.18 -6.96
C THR A 598 -19.08 5.43 -8.09
N ARG A 599 -18.47 5.29 -9.27
CA ARG A 599 -19.10 4.70 -10.46
C ARG A 599 -18.19 3.67 -11.11
N SER A 600 -18.78 2.72 -11.83
CA SER A 600 -18.03 1.83 -12.72
C SER A 600 -17.39 2.64 -13.86
N LEU A 601 -16.30 2.12 -14.45
CA LEU A 601 -15.81 2.65 -15.72
C LEU A 601 -16.88 2.52 -16.82
N ASP A 602 -16.76 3.37 -17.84
CA ASP A 602 -17.70 3.42 -18.97
C ASP A 602 -17.45 2.24 -19.95
N TRP A 603 -17.62 0.99 -19.51
CA TRP A 603 -17.30 -0.23 -20.27
C TRP A 603 -18.03 -0.35 -21.61
N HIS A 604 -19.23 0.23 -21.72
CA HIS A 604 -20.02 0.29 -22.95
C HIS A 604 -19.30 1.01 -24.10
N LEU A 605 -18.31 1.85 -23.81
CA LEU A 605 -17.52 2.54 -24.85
C LEU A 605 -16.79 1.56 -25.78
N LEU A 606 -16.48 0.34 -25.34
CA LEU A 606 -15.85 -0.67 -26.21
C LEU A 606 -16.75 -1.18 -27.35
N GLU A 607 -18.05 -0.84 -27.34
CA GLU A 607 -18.96 -1.11 -28.46
C GLU A 607 -18.68 -0.18 -29.66
N ASP A 608 -18.10 1.00 -29.42
CA ASP A 608 -17.67 1.95 -30.46
C ASP A 608 -16.39 1.45 -31.15
N ARG A 609 -16.57 0.89 -32.35
CA ARG A 609 -15.49 0.37 -33.20
C ARG A 609 -14.70 1.46 -33.93
N ASP A 610 -15.22 2.69 -33.98
CA ASP A 610 -14.65 3.80 -34.75
C ASP A 610 -13.76 4.72 -33.89
N GLY A 611 -13.54 4.38 -32.62
CA GLY A 611 -12.67 5.15 -31.72
C GLY A 611 -12.15 4.33 -30.54
N HIS A 612 -13.00 4.13 -29.53
CA HIS A 612 -12.63 3.54 -28.23
C HIS A 612 -12.03 2.13 -28.36
N ALA A 613 -12.67 1.23 -29.12
CA ALA A 613 -12.13 -0.12 -29.34
C ALA A 613 -10.79 -0.11 -30.07
N GLY A 614 -10.54 0.89 -30.93
CA GLY A 614 -9.28 1.09 -31.63
C GLY A 614 -8.14 1.45 -30.68
N VAL A 615 -8.38 2.35 -29.71
CA VAL A 615 -7.40 2.68 -28.66
C VAL A 615 -7.12 1.48 -27.76
N ASN A 616 -8.15 0.73 -27.36
CA ASN A 616 -7.97 -0.49 -26.57
C ASN A 616 -7.11 -1.54 -27.29
N THR A 617 -7.34 -1.69 -28.59
CA THR A 617 -6.57 -2.58 -29.46
C THR A 617 -5.12 -2.10 -29.63
N LEU A 618 -4.90 -0.79 -29.74
CA LEU A 618 -3.56 -0.21 -29.76
C LEU A 618 -2.82 -0.51 -28.46
N VAL A 619 -3.41 -0.27 -27.29
CA VAL A 619 -2.75 -0.54 -25.99
C VAL A 619 -2.33 -2.01 -25.88
N ARG A 620 -3.20 -2.93 -26.32
CA ARG A 620 -2.86 -4.36 -26.41
C ARG A 620 -1.61 -4.61 -27.25
N ASP A 621 -1.58 -4.05 -28.45
CA ASP A 621 -0.50 -4.30 -29.39
C ASP A 621 0.79 -3.60 -28.98
N LEU A 622 0.71 -2.41 -28.36
CA LEU A 622 1.84 -1.71 -27.74
C LEU A 622 2.50 -2.55 -26.65
N ASN A 623 1.69 -3.16 -25.76
CA ASN A 623 2.19 -4.05 -24.73
C ASN A 623 2.86 -5.31 -25.30
N ARG A 624 2.29 -5.91 -26.36
CA ARG A 624 2.88 -7.05 -27.06
C ARG A 624 4.19 -6.69 -27.76
N LEU A 625 4.23 -5.54 -28.44
CA LEU A 625 5.41 -5.05 -29.11
C LEU A 625 6.53 -4.73 -28.12
N LEU A 626 6.21 -4.12 -26.96
CA LEU A 626 7.17 -3.89 -25.89
C LEU A 626 7.78 -5.20 -25.40
N LYS A 627 6.97 -6.24 -25.14
CA LYS A 627 7.50 -7.57 -24.75
C LYS A 627 8.34 -8.22 -25.86
N LYS A 628 7.97 -8.01 -27.13
CA LYS A 628 8.60 -8.62 -28.30
C LYS A 628 9.94 -7.97 -28.69
N HIS A 629 10.07 -6.66 -28.53
CA HIS A 629 11.20 -5.90 -29.04
C HIS A 629 12.07 -5.37 -27.89
N THR A 630 13.16 -6.10 -27.61
CA THR A 630 14.16 -5.81 -26.57
C THR A 630 14.61 -4.34 -26.49
N PRO A 631 14.84 -3.60 -27.60
CA PRO A 631 15.21 -2.20 -27.53
C PRO A 631 14.26 -1.29 -26.73
N LEU A 632 12.98 -1.66 -26.61
CA LEU A 632 11.97 -0.86 -25.94
C LEU A 632 12.07 -0.86 -24.41
N TYR A 633 12.81 -1.80 -23.81
CA TYR A 633 12.82 -1.96 -22.34
C TYR A 633 14.19 -2.25 -21.72
N GLU A 634 15.11 -2.93 -22.43
CA GLU A 634 16.32 -3.49 -21.81
C GLU A 634 17.26 -2.42 -21.24
N LEU A 635 17.41 -1.32 -21.98
CA LEU A 635 18.35 -0.26 -21.68
C LEU A 635 17.64 1.04 -21.25
N ASP A 636 16.44 0.96 -20.66
CA ASP A 636 15.68 2.14 -20.22
C ASP A 636 16.48 3.05 -19.27
N VAL A 637 17.26 2.44 -18.38
CA VAL A 637 18.05 3.14 -17.35
C VAL A 637 19.47 3.49 -17.83
N GLU A 638 19.80 3.23 -19.10
CA GLU A 638 21.13 3.49 -19.67
C GLU A 638 21.04 4.47 -20.86
N PRO A 639 21.80 5.59 -20.88
CA PRO A 639 21.76 6.56 -21.98
C PRO A 639 21.99 5.97 -23.37
N ARG A 640 22.80 4.91 -23.47
CA ARG A 640 23.08 4.22 -24.75
C ARG A 640 21.87 3.50 -25.35
N GLY A 641 20.79 3.32 -24.59
CA GLY A 641 19.53 2.72 -25.06
C GLY A 641 18.67 3.64 -25.92
N PHE A 642 19.08 4.90 -26.09
CA PHE A 642 18.33 5.92 -26.83
C PHE A 642 19.26 6.78 -27.69
N ARG A 643 18.78 7.22 -28.85
CA ARG A 643 19.45 8.23 -29.66
C ARG A 643 18.45 9.04 -30.47
N TRP A 644 18.58 10.37 -30.46
CA TRP A 644 17.81 11.24 -31.36
C TRP A 644 18.22 11.03 -32.82
N ILE A 645 17.23 11.07 -33.70
CA ILE A 645 17.42 11.16 -35.16
C ILE A 645 17.09 12.59 -35.59
N ASP A 646 15.88 13.05 -35.28
CA ASP A 646 15.43 14.43 -35.52
C ASP A 646 14.80 14.97 -34.23
N VAL A 647 15.53 15.88 -33.58
CA VAL A 647 15.12 16.47 -32.28
C VAL A 647 14.63 17.91 -32.42
N ASP A 648 15.07 18.64 -33.45
CA ASP A 648 14.88 20.09 -33.57
C ASP A 648 13.81 20.49 -34.59
N ASN A 649 13.03 19.55 -35.13
CA ASN A 649 11.97 19.83 -36.10
C ASN A 649 10.66 20.34 -35.46
N ALA A 650 10.79 21.40 -34.69
CA ALA A 650 9.68 22.10 -34.04
C ALA A 650 8.71 22.71 -35.04
N LEU A 651 9.19 23.24 -36.17
CA LEU A 651 8.35 23.87 -37.19
C LEU A 651 7.30 22.91 -37.78
N GLU A 652 7.64 21.63 -37.86
CA GLU A 652 6.75 20.61 -38.39
C GLU A 652 6.05 19.77 -37.31
N ASN A 653 6.39 19.99 -36.03
CA ASN A 653 6.01 19.16 -34.87
C ASN A 653 6.39 17.69 -35.06
N VAL A 654 7.58 17.44 -35.62
CA VAL A 654 8.08 16.09 -35.86
C VAL A 654 9.21 15.79 -34.89
N VAL A 655 9.18 14.60 -34.30
CA VAL A 655 10.32 14.03 -33.59
C VAL A 655 10.62 12.64 -34.12
N ALA A 656 11.91 12.31 -34.24
CA ALA A 656 12.34 10.98 -34.61
C ALA A 656 13.50 10.54 -33.71
N PHE A 657 13.48 9.30 -33.25
CA PHE A 657 14.52 8.73 -32.40
C PHE A 657 14.64 7.23 -32.59
N MET A 658 15.71 6.64 -32.08
CA MET A 658 15.89 5.19 -32.02
C MET A 658 16.05 4.70 -30.59
N ARG A 659 15.51 3.52 -30.33
CA ARG A 659 15.74 2.69 -29.16
C ARG A 659 16.70 1.58 -29.52
N LEU A 660 17.60 1.22 -28.59
CA LEU A 660 18.69 0.27 -28.83
C LEU A 660 18.69 -0.84 -27.76
N SER A 661 18.98 -2.08 -28.18
CA SER A 661 19.29 -3.20 -27.27
C SER A 661 20.79 -3.31 -27.04
N SER A 662 21.19 -4.11 -26.05
CA SER A 662 22.61 -4.43 -25.79
C SER A 662 23.24 -5.23 -26.93
N ALA A 663 22.45 -6.02 -27.66
CA ALA A 663 22.83 -6.74 -28.89
C ALA A 663 22.92 -5.82 -30.13
N GLY A 664 22.58 -4.54 -29.97
CA GLY A 664 22.60 -3.55 -31.03
C GLY A 664 21.46 -3.70 -32.04
N ASP A 665 20.34 -4.30 -31.65
CA ASP A 665 19.08 -4.17 -32.41
C ASP A 665 18.55 -2.75 -32.24
N ALA A 666 17.90 -2.20 -33.27
CA ALA A 666 17.30 -0.88 -33.17
C ALA A 666 15.81 -0.88 -33.55
N LEU A 667 15.07 -0.02 -32.86
CA LEU A 667 13.71 0.37 -33.22
C LEU A 667 13.70 1.87 -33.44
N VAL A 668 13.33 2.30 -34.64
CA VAL A 668 13.21 3.70 -35.05
C VAL A 668 11.76 4.15 -34.88
N CYS A 669 11.55 5.18 -34.08
CA CYS A 669 10.25 5.82 -33.84
C CYS A 669 10.21 7.16 -34.58
N VAL A 670 9.17 7.39 -35.38
CA VAL A 670 8.94 8.64 -36.10
C VAL A 670 7.55 9.14 -35.79
N CYS A 671 7.44 10.34 -35.21
CA CYS A 671 6.19 10.91 -34.75
C CYS A 671 5.87 12.21 -35.49
N ASN A 672 4.70 12.26 -36.12
CA ASN A 672 4.13 13.52 -36.63
C ASN A 672 3.02 13.99 -35.69
N PHE A 673 3.30 15.03 -34.90
CA PHE A 673 2.32 15.61 -33.98
C PHE A 673 1.64 16.86 -34.55
N SER A 674 1.72 17.09 -35.86
CA SER A 674 0.94 18.12 -36.54
C SER A 674 -0.40 17.58 -37.07
N ALA A 675 -1.34 18.48 -37.34
CA ALA A 675 -2.65 18.16 -37.92
C ALA A 675 -2.61 17.97 -39.45
N VAL A 676 -1.42 17.99 -40.07
CA VAL A 676 -1.24 17.88 -41.52
C VAL A 676 -0.27 16.75 -41.86
N THR A 677 -0.45 16.17 -43.04
CA THR A 677 0.48 15.20 -43.60
C THR A 677 1.81 15.86 -43.89
N ARG A 678 2.93 15.19 -43.54
CA ARG A 678 4.27 15.60 -43.97
C ARG A 678 4.69 14.71 -45.13
N HIS A 679 4.61 15.26 -46.35
CA HIS A 679 4.92 14.52 -47.56
C HIS A 679 6.42 14.30 -47.71
N SER A 680 6.80 13.10 -48.14
CA SER A 680 8.19 12.72 -48.44
C SER A 680 9.17 13.08 -47.32
N TYR A 681 8.73 12.99 -46.06
CA TYR A 681 9.56 13.28 -44.91
C TYR A 681 10.68 12.24 -44.81
N ARG A 682 11.93 12.70 -44.82
CA ARG A 682 13.12 11.85 -44.80
C ARG A 682 13.68 11.76 -43.39
N PHE A 683 13.97 10.54 -42.95
CA PHE A 683 14.56 10.26 -41.65
C PHE A 683 15.76 9.31 -41.78
N GLY A 684 16.74 9.48 -40.90
CA GLY A 684 17.95 8.67 -40.88
C GLY A 684 17.70 7.25 -40.36
N LEU A 685 18.38 6.27 -40.94
CA LEU A 685 18.33 4.85 -40.58
C LEU A 685 19.74 4.34 -40.28
N PRO A 686 19.93 3.55 -39.19
CA PRO A 686 21.26 3.17 -38.74
C PRO A 686 21.92 2.09 -39.61
N GLU A 687 21.13 1.29 -40.33
CA GLU A 687 21.59 0.11 -41.07
C GLU A 687 21.04 0.09 -42.50
N LYS A 688 21.68 -0.68 -43.39
CA LYS A 688 21.19 -0.94 -44.76
C LYS A 688 20.07 -1.97 -44.72
N GLY A 689 19.18 -1.95 -45.73
CA GLY A 689 18.19 -3.00 -45.98
C GLY A 689 16.77 -2.64 -45.53
N THR A 690 15.89 -3.63 -45.57
CA THR A 690 14.44 -3.48 -45.36
C THR A 690 14.10 -3.28 -43.88
N HIS A 691 13.64 -2.08 -43.52
CA HIS A 691 13.15 -1.77 -42.18
C HIS A 691 11.64 -1.97 -42.13
N ARG A 692 11.18 -2.96 -41.34
CA ARG A 692 9.76 -3.33 -41.28
C ARG A 692 8.98 -2.36 -40.42
N LEU A 693 7.86 -1.86 -40.92
CA LEU A 693 6.88 -1.11 -40.15
C LEU A 693 6.17 -2.07 -39.20
N VAL A 694 6.35 -1.87 -37.89
CA VAL A 694 5.76 -2.74 -36.85
C VAL A 694 4.60 -2.09 -36.12
N LEU A 695 4.48 -0.76 -36.22
CA LEU A 695 3.37 0.00 -35.66
C LEU A 695 3.07 1.19 -36.57
N ASN A 696 1.79 1.37 -36.90
CA ASN A 696 1.25 2.60 -37.47
C ASN A 696 -0.01 2.97 -36.69
N THR A 697 0.04 4.04 -35.89
CA THR A 697 -1.12 4.46 -35.07
C THR A 697 -2.31 4.98 -35.89
N ASP A 698 -2.10 5.29 -37.17
CA ASP A 698 -3.16 5.64 -38.13
C ASP A 698 -3.73 4.41 -38.86
N SER A 699 -3.31 3.18 -38.53
CA SER A 699 -3.88 1.98 -39.13
C SER A 699 -5.39 1.84 -38.84
N SER A 700 -6.13 1.29 -39.80
CA SER A 700 -7.55 0.97 -39.64
C SER A 700 -7.81 -0.05 -38.50
N TYR A 701 -6.82 -0.88 -38.14
CA TYR A 701 -6.91 -1.76 -36.96
C TYR A 701 -7.09 -0.99 -35.64
N TYR A 702 -6.68 0.28 -35.61
CA TYR A 702 -6.79 1.17 -34.46
C TYR A 702 -7.83 2.28 -34.68
N ALA A 703 -8.72 2.11 -35.66
CA ALA A 703 -9.67 3.13 -36.11
C ALA A 703 -8.99 4.44 -36.58
N GLY A 704 -7.85 4.30 -37.27
CA GLY A 704 -7.21 5.37 -38.03
C GLY A 704 -7.66 5.40 -39.49
N THR A 705 -7.16 6.38 -40.24
CA THR A 705 -7.55 6.63 -41.64
C THR A 705 -6.83 5.71 -42.64
N ASN A 706 -5.77 5.04 -42.19
CA ASN A 706 -4.94 4.16 -42.99
C ASN A 706 -4.34 4.87 -44.21
N ALA A 707 -3.92 6.14 -44.02
CA ALA A 707 -3.43 7.01 -45.10
C ALA A 707 -2.06 6.58 -45.64
N LEU A 708 -1.22 5.96 -44.81
CA LEU A 708 0.04 5.34 -45.22
C LEU A 708 -0.11 3.81 -45.28
N GLN A 709 0.06 3.25 -46.48
CA GLN A 709 -0.09 1.81 -46.74
C GLN A 709 1.24 1.21 -47.20
N ILE A 710 2.15 1.00 -46.25
CA ILE A 710 3.43 0.32 -46.47
C ILE A 710 3.65 -0.71 -45.36
N ASP A 711 4.36 -1.79 -45.68
CA ASP A 711 4.77 -2.79 -44.69
C ASP A 711 6.22 -2.58 -44.21
N SER A 712 7.01 -1.85 -45.00
CA SER A 712 8.42 -1.61 -44.74
C SER A 712 8.93 -0.43 -45.57
N VAL A 713 10.15 0.03 -45.26
CA VAL A 713 10.93 0.97 -46.06
C VAL A 713 12.27 0.37 -46.40
N GLU A 714 12.76 0.62 -47.61
CA GLU A 714 14.14 0.28 -47.99
C GLU A 714 15.09 1.41 -47.61
N ALA A 715 16.15 1.08 -46.89
CA ALA A 715 17.16 2.06 -46.51
C ALA A 715 18.03 2.43 -47.74
N GLU A 716 17.93 3.68 -48.19
CA GLU A 716 18.77 4.23 -49.24
C GLU A 716 20.16 4.58 -48.69
N GLU A 717 21.22 4.35 -49.47
CA GLU A 717 22.60 4.81 -49.20
C GLU A 717 22.73 6.35 -49.35
N ARG A 718 21.93 7.07 -48.58
CA ARG A 718 21.85 8.52 -48.54
C ARG A 718 21.94 8.98 -47.09
N PRO A 719 23.09 9.52 -46.66
CA PRO A 719 23.24 10.02 -45.30
C PRO A 719 22.23 11.12 -44.98
N TRP A 720 21.59 11.00 -43.81
CA TRP A 720 20.60 11.97 -43.31
C TRP A 720 20.54 11.90 -41.79
N HIS A 721 20.33 13.04 -41.11
CA HIS A 721 20.18 13.08 -39.64
C HIS A 721 21.31 12.34 -38.88
N ASN A 722 22.56 12.50 -39.34
CA ASN A 722 23.76 11.82 -38.82
C ASN A 722 23.69 10.28 -38.82
N GLN A 723 22.87 9.69 -39.68
CA GLN A 723 22.82 8.26 -39.94
C GLN A 723 23.36 7.97 -41.35
N PRO A 724 23.97 6.78 -41.57
CA PRO A 724 24.56 6.43 -42.85
C PRO A 724 23.52 6.18 -43.96
N PHE A 725 22.29 5.79 -43.60
CA PHE A 725 21.20 5.53 -44.53
C PHE A 725 19.99 6.41 -44.22
N SER A 726 19.01 6.43 -45.12
CA SER A 726 17.73 7.10 -44.88
C SER A 726 16.59 6.51 -45.71
N ALA A 727 15.37 6.80 -45.30
CA ALA A 727 14.16 6.53 -46.09
C ALA A 727 13.25 7.76 -46.08
N ALA A 728 12.39 7.88 -47.10
CA ALA A 728 11.37 8.92 -47.16
C ALA A 728 9.98 8.28 -47.17
N VAL A 729 9.08 8.81 -46.35
CA VAL A 729 7.67 8.38 -46.27
C VAL A 729 6.76 9.59 -46.14
N ASP A 730 5.52 9.45 -46.59
CA ASP A 730 4.48 10.39 -46.20
C ASP A 730 4.09 10.07 -44.75
N LEU A 731 4.21 11.03 -43.84
CA LEU A 731 3.77 10.88 -42.45
C LEU A 731 2.33 11.38 -42.30
N PRO A 732 1.34 10.48 -42.05
CA PRO A 732 -0.02 10.88 -41.73
C PRO A 732 -0.08 11.90 -40.57
N PRO A 733 -1.12 12.75 -40.52
CA PRO A 733 -1.31 13.68 -39.41
C PRO A 733 -1.49 12.93 -38.08
N LEU A 734 -1.00 13.51 -36.99
CA LEU A 734 -1.22 13.01 -35.62
C LEU A 734 -0.93 11.51 -35.48
N THR A 735 0.24 11.07 -35.94
CA THR A 735 0.61 9.65 -36.00
C THR A 735 1.99 9.38 -35.40
N THR A 736 2.22 8.13 -35.03
CA THR A 736 3.51 7.59 -34.62
C THR A 736 3.73 6.27 -35.34
N LEU A 737 4.89 6.15 -35.97
CA LEU A 737 5.33 4.99 -36.73
C LEU A 737 6.54 4.36 -36.06
N TRP A 738 6.56 3.03 -35.96
CA TRP A 738 7.75 2.30 -35.49
C TRP A 738 8.28 1.38 -36.59
N PHE A 739 9.58 1.46 -36.83
CA PHE A 739 10.31 0.60 -37.74
C PHE A 739 11.35 -0.21 -36.97
N VAL A 740 11.47 -1.50 -37.27
CA VAL A 740 12.57 -2.33 -36.72
C VAL A 740 13.62 -2.57 -37.78
N THR A 741 14.89 -2.60 -37.36
CA THR A 741 16.01 -2.93 -38.24
C THR A 741 15.85 -4.33 -38.84
N PRO A 742 16.50 -4.61 -39.98
CA PRO A 742 16.59 -5.95 -40.52
C PRO A 742 17.08 -6.94 -39.46
N ALA A 743 16.59 -8.18 -39.51
CA ALA A 743 17.17 -9.23 -38.70
C ALA A 743 18.63 -9.39 -39.12
N LYS A 744 19.57 -9.30 -38.17
CA LYS A 744 20.97 -9.63 -38.45
C LYS A 744 21.01 -11.09 -38.87
N GLU A 745 21.48 -11.39 -40.08
CA GLU A 745 21.78 -12.76 -40.47
C GLU A 745 22.83 -13.28 -39.50
N VAL A 746 22.41 -14.19 -38.62
CA VAL A 746 23.35 -14.96 -37.81
C VAL A 746 24.03 -15.90 -38.80
N PHE A 747 25.21 -15.50 -39.29
CA PHE A 747 26.13 -16.45 -39.89
C PHE A 747 26.50 -17.45 -38.80
N GLN A 748 25.77 -18.57 -38.74
CA GLN A 748 26.27 -19.77 -38.10
C GLN A 748 27.43 -20.22 -38.99
N ASP A 749 28.65 -19.94 -38.57
CA ASP A 749 29.80 -20.70 -39.04
C ASP A 749 29.48 -22.17 -38.78
N ALA A 750 29.20 -22.89 -39.87
CA ALA A 750 29.07 -24.33 -39.87
C ALA A 750 30.45 -24.92 -39.55
N ASN A 751 30.76 -25.03 -38.26
CA ASN A 751 31.62 -26.10 -37.81
C ASN A 751 30.77 -27.35 -37.73
N GLU A 752 31.15 -28.29 -38.60
CA GLU A 752 30.73 -29.69 -38.62
C GLU A 752 30.73 -30.25 -37.19
N ASP A 753 29.58 -30.72 -36.74
CA ASP A 753 29.45 -32.01 -36.07
C ASP A 753 27.95 -32.35 -36.01
N GLY A 754 27.59 -33.41 -36.74
CA GLY A 754 26.21 -33.80 -36.96
C GLY A 754 25.55 -34.41 -35.72
N ASP A 755 24.25 -34.18 -35.59
CA ASP A 755 23.34 -35.27 -35.27
C ASP A 755 21.93 -35.00 -35.83
N HIS A 756 21.45 -35.96 -36.61
CA HIS A 756 20.13 -35.97 -37.20
C HIS A 756 19.08 -36.29 -36.13
N PHE A 757 18.05 -35.45 -35.95
CA PHE A 757 16.69 -35.96 -35.72
C PHE A 757 15.64 -35.00 -36.29
N ALA A 758 14.87 -35.54 -37.24
CA ALA A 758 13.87 -34.84 -38.02
C ALA A 758 12.63 -34.50 -37.18
N SER A 759 12.14 -33.26 -37.36
CA SER A 759 10.80 -32.83 -36.95
C SER A 759 9.78 -33.20 -38.02
N THR A 760 8.66 -33.82 -37.63
CA THR A 760 7.41 -33.70 -38.38
C THR A 760 6.28 -33.38 -37.41
N SER A 761 5.84 -32.13 -37.50
CA SER A 761 4.53 -31.62 -37.09
C SER A 761 3.42 -32.36 -37.80
N HIS A 762 2.33 -32.75 -37.14
CA HIS A 762 0.98 -32.81 -37.72
C HIS A 762 -0.06 -32.54 -36.61
N TYR A 763 -0.98 -31.62 -36.91
CA TYR A 763 -2.11 -31.19 -36.09
C TYR A 763 -3.37 -31.93 -36.58
N ALA A 764 -4.15 -32.54 -35.69
CA ALA A 764 -5.52 -33.00 -35.95
C ALA A 764 -6.35 -33.03 -34.63
N PRO A 765 -7.68 -32.77 -34.68
CA PRO A 765 -8.50 -32.34 -33.53
C PRO A 765 -9.06 -33.49 -32.67
N PRO A 766 -9.65 -33.21 -31.49
CA PRO A 766 -10.10 -34.27 -30.58
C PRO A 766 -11.53 -34.75 -30.88
N SER A 767 -11.75 -36.06 -30.74
CA SER A 767 -13.06 -36.71 -30.61
C SER A 767 -13.12 -37.56 -29.34
N GLU A 768 -14.32 -37.62 -28.78
CA GLU A 768 -14.75 -38.17 -27.49
C GLU A 768 -14.48 -39.66 -27.24
N SER A 769 -14.48 -40.03 -25.95
CA SER A 769 -14.97 -41.26 -25.26
C SER A 769 -14.01 -41.66 -24.13
N GLU A 770 -14.39 -41.43 -22.86
CA GLU A 770 -15.11 -42.34 -21.95
C GLU A 770 -14.29 -43.51 -21.38
N LYS A 771 -14.24 -43.55 -20.02
CA LYS A 771 -14.16 -44.72 -19.12
C LYS A 771 -12.79 -45.44 -19.09
N THR A 772 -12.22 -45.90 -17.97
CA THR A 772 -12.76 -46.34 -16.66
C THR A 772 -11.58 -46.52 -15.69
N GLU A 773 -11.82 -46.27 -14.40
CA GLU A 773 -11.41 -47.07 -13.22
C GLU A 773 -10.08 -47.85 -13.21
N THR A 774 -9.19 -47.64 -12.23
CA THR A 774 -9.19 -48.32 -10.92
C THR A 774 -7.92 -48.01 -10.11
N ALA A 775 -8.09 -48.08 -8.79
CA ALA A 775 -7.14 -47.84 -7.71
C ALA A 775 -5.96 -48.82 -7.64
N THR A 776 -4.88 -48.41 -6.97
CA THR A 776 -4.31 -49.19 -5.84
C THR A 776 -3.32 -48.37 -5.01
N GLU A 777 -3.42 -48.56 -3.70
CA GLU A 777 -2.59 -48.02 -2.64
C GLU A 777 -1.19 -48.66 -2.56
N LEU A 778 -0.36 -48.01 -1.71
CA LEU A 778 0.57 -48.59 -0.72
C LEU A 778 2.08 -48.31 -0.91
N ASN A 779 2.56 -47.54 0.08
CA ASN A 779 3.76 -47.76 0.89
C ASN A 779 5.17 -47.48 0.33
N SER A 780 5.73 -46.41 0.90
CA SER A 780 6.74 -46.48 1.97
C SER A 780 8.18 -46.06 1.68
N THR A 781 8.74 -45.46 2.73
CA THR A 781 10.15 -45.40 3.13
C THR A 781 11.09 -44.38 2.46
N ALA A 782 11.45 -43.38 3.27
CA ALA A 782 12.76 -42.73 3.28
C ALA A 782 13.88 -43.76 3.52
N PRO A 783 15.15 -43.44 3.20
CA PRO A 783 15.97 -42.91 4.30
C PRO A 783 17.00 -41.83 3.90
N ALA A 784 17.38 -41.07 4.92
CA ALA A 784 18.49 -40.13 4.97
C ALA A 784 19.87 -40.78 4.77
N LYS A 785 20.83 -40.03 4.20
CA LYS A 785 22.27 -40.23 4.44
C LYS A 785 23.03 -38.90 4.54
N ALA A 786 23.69 -38.75 5.68
CA ALA A 786 24.70 -37.75 6.00
C ALA A 786 26.04 -38.02 5.30
N ARG A 787 26.82 -36.96 5.04
CA ARG A 787 28.30 -36.97 4.91
C ARG A 787 28.82 -35.58 5.27
N LYS A 788 29.41 -35.42 6.46
CA LYS A 788 30.86 -35.52 6.80
C LYS A 788 31.72 -34.33 6.35
N ARG A 789 32.08 -33.56 7.39
CA ARG A 789 33.15 -32.59 7.59
C ARG A 789 34.54 -33.14 7.23
N ALA A 790 35.39 -32.31 6.63
CA ALA A 790 36.84 -32.48 6.63
C ALA A 790 37.55 -31.12 6.70
N THR A 791 38.41 -30.99 7.70
CA THR A 791 39.35 -29.90 7.99
C THR A 791 40.66 -30.04 7.21
N ARG A 792 41.31 -28.93 6.84
CA ARG A 792 42.79 -28.85 6.77
C ARG A 792 43.32 -27.45 7.12
N LYS A 793 44.14 -27.40 8.18
CA LYS A 793 45.21 -26.42 8.48
C LYS A 793 46.28 -26.48 7.35
N LYS A 794 47.22 -25.55 7.10
CA LYS A 794 47.97 -24.58 7.92
C LYS A 794 48.90 -23.76 6.99
N ALA A 795 49.30 -22.58 7.47
CA ALA A 795 50.61 -21.90 7.31
C ALA A 795 50.83 -21.06 6.03
N GLY A 796 51.44 -19.88 6.05
CA GLY A 796 52.07 -19.08 7.11
C GLY A 796 52.50 -17.73 6.52
N THR A 797 52.49 -16.71 7.37
CA THR A 797 53.04 -15.33 7.25
C THR A 797 54.57 -15.31 6.99
N PRO A 798 55.29 -14.16 6.92
CA PRO A 798 54.88 -12.74 7.04
C PRO A 798 55.48 -11.83 5.93
N ASP A 799 55.06 -10.56 5.83
CA ASP A 799 56.01 -9.47 6.11
C ASP A 799 55.30 -8.16 6.45
N ALA A 800 55.86 -7.47 7.42
CA ALA A 800 55.45 -6.17 7.92
C ALA A 800 56.61 -5.20 7.67
N SER A 801 56.32 -3.97 7.27
CA SER A 801 57.20 -2.86 7.62
C SER A 801 56.38 -1.58 7.86
N ALA A 802 56.56 -1.08 9.09
CA ALA A 802 56.21 0.26 9.51
C ALA A 802 57.29 1.25 9.01
N GLY A 803 56.92 2.53 8.90
CA GLY A 803 57.86 3.61 8.66
C GLY A 803 57.19 4.97 8.67
N ASP A 804 57.30 5.64 9.82
CA ASP A 804 56.96 7.04 10.09
C ASP A 804 57.54 8.06 9.10
N ALA A 805 56.86 9.21 8.98
CA ALA A 805 57.39 10.55 9.32
C ALA A 805 56.97 11.69 8.36
N ALA A 806 56.22 12.62 8.94
CA ALA A 806 56.54 14.05 9.03
C ALA A 806 56.51 14.97 7.76
N THR A 807 55.58 15.93 7.84
CA THR A 807 55.70 17.38 7.55
C THR A 807 56.30 17.86 6.23
N LYS A 808 55.49 18.60 5.47
CA LYS A 808 55.83 19.99 5.08
C LYS A 808 54.61 20.82 4.64
N ALA A 809 54.65 22.06 5.09
CA ALA A 809 53.61 23.08 5.01
C ALA A 809 53.57 23.85 3.67
N ALA A 810 52.45 24.57 3.52
CA ALA A 810 52.00 25.68 2.65
C ALA A 810 53.06 26.75 2.21
N PRO A 811 52.74 27.90 1.55
CA PRO A 811 51.44 28.50 1.16
C PRO A 811 51.36 29.30 -0.19
N ARG A 812 50.15 29.74 -0.56
CA ARG A 812 49.71 31.06 -1.14
C ARG A 812 48.48 30.84 -2.05
N ALA A 813 47.25 31.29 -1.76
CA ALA A 813 46.69 32.63 -1.49
C ALA A 813 46.52 33.54 -2.73
N LYS A 814 45.25 33.98 -2.92
CA LYS A 814 44.71 35.19 -3.58
C LYS A 814 44.20 35.13 -5.03
N LYS A 815 42.87 35.19 -5.17
CA LYS A 815 42.07 36.29 -5.78
C LYS A 815 40.57 36.01 -5.52
N ALA A 816 39.94 36.69 -4.55
CA ALA A 816 39.06 37.87 -4.70
C ALA A 816 37.67 37.49 -5.28
N ALA A 817 36.54 37.49 -4.55
CA ALA A 817 35.90 38.54 -3.73
C ALA A 817 35.58 39.83 -4.52
N ALA A 818 34.39 39.83 -5.15
CA ALA A 818 33.61 40.94 -5.74
C ALA A 818 32.49 40.27 -6.57
N LYS A 819 31.18 40.50 -6.46
CA LYS A 819 30.36 41.61 -5.94
C LYS A 819 28.96 41.04 -5.67
N THR A 820 28.45 41.29 -4.48
CA THR A 820 27.03 41.26 -4.13
C THR A 820 26.64 42.73 -3.97
N GLU A 821 25.79 43.27 -4.85
CA GLU A 821 24.96 44.48 -4.69
C GLU A 821 24.47 44.95 -6.07
N LYS A 822 23.20 45.41 -6.10
CA LYS A 822 22.29 45.75 -7.24
C LYS A 822 21.38 44.57 -7.60
N ALA A 823 20.06 44.61 -7.38
CA ALA A 823 19.16 45.73 -7.55
C ALA A 823 17.97 45.68 -6.56
N ALA A 824 17.92 46.66 -5.67
CA ALA A 824 16.69 47.26 -5.16
C ALA A 824 16.84 48.78 -5.38
N ALA A 825 15.73 49.45 -5.68
CA ALA A 825 15.56 50.89 -5.94
C ALA A 825 15.75 51.40 -7.38
N LYS A 826 14.61 51.47 -8.10
CA LYS A 826 14.07 52.54 -8.97
C LYS A 826 13.00 51.85 -9.85
N THR A 827 11.71 52.17 -9.78
CA THR A 827 11.13 53.51 -9.86
C THR A 827 9.65 53.46 -9.41
N GLU A 828 9.29 54.27 -8.40
CA GLU A 828 7.95 54.83 -8.25
C GLU A 828 8.05 56.32 -8.59
N GLN A 829 7.19 56.83 -9.48
CA GLN A 829 6.47 58.10 -9.32
C GLN A 829 5.57 58.42 -10.53
N GLY A 830 4.30 58.76 -10.23
CA GLY A 830 3.35 59.48 -11.09
C GLY A 830 2.02 58.74 -11.32
N ALA A 831 1.07 58.72 -10.36
CA ALA A 831 -0.06 59.68 -10.22
C ALA A 831 -1.26 59.32 -11.14
N GLU A 832 -2.56 59.33 -10.80
CA GLU A 832 -3.37 59.76 -9.64
C GLU A 832 -4.86 59.38 -9.91
N LYS A 833 -5.71 59.34 -8.86
CA LYS A 833 -7.21 59.42 -8.81
C LYS A 833 -8.00 58.12 -9.11
N ALA A 834 -9.01 57.69 -8.33
CA ALA A 834 -9.85 58.33 -7.31
C ALA A 834 -10.50 57.30 -6.35
N ALA A 835 -10.72 57.70 -5.10
CA ALA A 835 -11.77 57.21 -4.18
C ALA A 835 -12.72 58.40 -3.87
N PRO A 836 -13.97 58.24 -3.36
CA PRO A 836 -14.27 57.77 -1.98
C PRO A 836 -15.56 56.89 -1.92
N GLY A 837 -16.03 56.29 -0.81
CA GLY A 837 -15.75 56.33 0.64
C GLY A 837 -16.50 55.16 1.34
N GLU A 838 -16.01 54.65 2.47
CA GLU A 838 -16.57 54.77 3.86
C GLU A 838 -18.11 54.69 3.96
N GLU A 839 -18.78 53.91 4.82
CA GLU A 839 -18.68 53.68 6.28
C GLU A 839 -19.80 52.64 6.63
N LYS A 840 -19.64 51.57 7.42
CA LYS A 840 -20.01 51.36 8.86
C LYS A 840 -20.45 49.89 9.00
N ALA A 841 -19.79 49.00 9.74
CA ALA A 841 -19.92 48.72 11.18
C ALA A 841 -21.38 48.64 11.70
N GLU A 842 -21.91 47.42 11.94
CA GLU A 842 -22.48 47.00 13.24
C GLU A 842 -22.93 45.52 13.28
N THR A 843 -22.92 45.02 14.51
CA THR A 843 -22.98 43.66 15.06
C THR A 843 -24.38 43.02 15.22
N LYS A 844 -24.34 41.71 15.58
CA LYS A 844 -25.33 40.81 16.24
C LYS A 844 -26.16 39.94 15.27
N ALA A 845 -26.02 38.62 15.32
CA ALA A 845 -26.50 37.67 16.32
C ALA A 845 -28.03 37.56 16.37
N ASP A 846 -28.48 36.30 16.37
CA ASP A 846 -29.82 35.80 16.65
C ASP A 846 -30.76 35.61 15.44
N LEU A 847 -31.08 34.35 15.15
CA LEU A 847 -32.35 33.88 14.56
C LEU A 847 -32.36 32.34 14.51
N SER A 848 -32.45 31.74 15.70
CA SER A 848 -33.14 30.47 15.90
C SER A 848 -34.54 30.75 16.47
N GLU A 849 -35.51 29.92 16.06
CA GLU A 849 -36.88 29.81 16.59
C GLU A 849 -37.99 30.71 16.03
N ARG A 850 -38.89 30.07 15.27
CA ARG A 850 -40.36 30.14 15.28
C ARG A 850 -40.85 29.38 14.02
N LYS A 851 -41.63 28.30 14.04
CA LYS A 851 -42.64 27.79 14.97
C LYS A 851 -42.94 26.29 14.70
N SER A 852 -43.03 25.51 15.77
CA SER A 852 -43.88 24.32 15.99
C SER A 852 -45.39 24.68 15.88
N ALA A 853 -46.42 23.83 15.73
CA ALA A 853 -46.73 22.43 16.07
C ALA A 853 -48.02 22.05 15.28
N ALA A 854 -48.36 20.78 15.01
CA ALA A 854 -49.17 19.90 15.89
C ALA A 854 -49.24 18.49 15.23
N LYS A 855 -48.75 17.41 15.86
CA LYS A 855 -49.38 16.49 16.84
C LYS A 855 -50.30 15.38 16.27
N PHE A 856 -49.83 14.14 16.48
CA PHE A 856 -50.52 12.86 16.79
C PHE A 856 -51.48 12.23 15.75
N ALA A 857 -51.71 10.92 15.67
CA ALA A 857 -51.06 9.65 16.00
C ALA A 857 -52.11 8.53 15.73
N LYS A 858 -51.66 7.32 15.36
CA LYS A 858 -52.41 6.03 15.32
C LYS A 858 -53.51 5.94 14.24
N GLY A 859 -53.79 4.80 13.62
CA GLY A 859 -53.38 3.41 13.80
C GLY A 859 -54.22 2.55 12.83
N ALA A 860 -53.75 1.32 12.58
CA ALA A 860 -54.26 0.36 11.61
C ALA A 860 -55.79 0.12 11.60
N ALA A 861 -56.36 -0.17 10.42
CA ALA A 861 -56.95 -1.47 10.06
C ALA A 861 -57.83 -1.43 8.79
N LYS A 862 -57.51 -2.37 7.89
CA LYS A 862 -58.41 -3.24 7.11
C LYS A 862 -59.59 -2.69 6.28
N ARG A 863 -59.56 -3.19 5.04
CA ARG A 863 -60.66 -3.71 4.20
C ARG A 863 -61.55 -2.71 3.49
N GLY A 864 -61.59 -2.87 2.16
CA GLY A 864 -62.89 -3.00 1.49
C GLY A 864 -63.04 -2.31 0.14
N THR A 865 -62.66 -3.05 -0.92
CA THR A 865 -63.42 -3.21 -2.17
C THR A 865 -63.64 -2.05 -3.16
N ARG A 866 -63.21 -2.36 -4.41
CA ARG A 866 -63.87 -2.11 -5.72
C ARG A 866 -63.84 -0.65 -6.21
N LYS A 867 -63.63 -0.33 -7.49
CA LYS A 867 -63.70 -1.07 -8.78
C LYS A 867 -63.09 -0.12 -9.86
N LYS A 868 -62.50 -0.71 -10.92
CA LYS A 868 -62.55 -0.36 -12.38
C LYS A 868 -62.81 1.12 -12.73
N THR A 869 -62.06 1.84 -13.56
CA THR A 869 -61.61 1.70 -14.98
C THR A 869 -61.16 3.16 -15.30
N GLU A 870 -60.12 3.54 -16.03
CA GLU A 870 -59.38 3.06 -17.21
C GLU A 870 -57.88 3.30 -17.03
#